data_AF-A0A3M9MYP7-F1
#
_entry.id   AF-A0A3M9MYP7-F1
#
_cell.length_a   1.000
_cell.length_b   1.000
_cell.length_c   1.000
_cell.angle_alpha   90.00
_cell.angle_beta   90.00
_cell.angle_gamma   90.00
#
_symmetry.space_group_name_H-M   'P 1'
#
loop_
_entity.id
_entity.type
_entity.pdbx_description
1 polymer ?
#
loop_
_entity_poly.entity_id
_entity_poly.type
_entity_poly.pdbx_seq_one_letter_code
_entity_poly.pdbx_strand_id
1 'polypeptide(L)'
;MPKVLRLHKTGSNVEGWAKTSQITSTEIKDMVDGAGGRAQKINASIPTPFARMHLFETAFDFVKQGVTNSQNSIYHKFVTHFWDLWELLYNHQSYAQGGNKIVIRRWNKHQQLSAMQSNPNTNLLGKTLELFMNDNRFHGVEDLFLFYLESTSPRGDRHLQLLGGTSPLTFLFVSPNVQPLAINRAQNVGVYFDNNFISLNDRERDFKEYVHKLFVSNPEYIRAFPAVYNALDEHLLKNISMSGVGGHTAISAEYLPLVDLQQNPVHVGHLNFLVKKDQTAVTSSDLFLRPTNPMFTGDRPIILKPDLRLAPHVKYVNNLAWPTNTNVGYSDSKEIAARSLPGVGFNYPYLTVNDLLQETIVQVPYEVNTDRFFSGTVLYQPGVTEKIFNYLLPVTSLYFEYFTPQDLATHLTFYVDVNHVRVTLQIPTEKGNVVYERSYYDNPLNSKDAHGEVIPEKGHILKSRVGIGVFPFYKFVDAPAYNDFYKVMLVDEDIDPLLVNRNHSLTFYSGGRQLDAGGGIISATSQRRTKKSNSSAGSTYYEIRGTHFDYAELVHAGVDVTGRALIVPKFQEMHQGIQNFTFAIDFGTSNTHIAYTSGSNQPPKEFSITANDLQVVMLNKPSDDASLTDYQRFHKRGFGRLFAVETLLKREFIPLIINSGGSLYSFPTRTATCESIDFENQIPTLFGNINIGFSINTEGTHQDQYKQNYHTDLKWSETLSNTGKRRIEAFFTEIMLLIKNKVVLNNGNVANTKVVWFAPLSFDDYSRNMFQNVWDGVYHSVFKNGRNTACITESVAPFYFLSRTGAVVPSQDENLINVDIGGGTTDVLLFTNRKPSHSASFRFAGNDLWGDGFASVKTSKDNGLLQYGVAHVLQIPLTEEGKEYKKFLETALDNPDFSSADITSLLFSYDKELHYSSQLLQARQLRLMFYLHFGALMYHLAQLTQQLGTQVPRYICFSGQGSLYIKLLSAGNNLSNVERYAKTIFKKVTGQEAPANFKLVLVDNPKQVTANGGAMALEGNNLSDLTDIPIMRPTGAATGEDALKAINKSQISSTIRQEVLDNVMACLEMLLDDADIAPLMRSMGVEVDPHWILNFMRTHIQDSYTMVLEETLRGLSDRELIPETMFFMPLKQSLYLLSKELYQQQVGALV
;
A
#
# COMPACT_ATOMS: atom_id res chain seq x y z
N MET A 1 27.57 -59.77 79.43
CA MET A 1 26.37 -59.17 80.04
C MET A 1 25.50 -58.60 78.93
N PRO A 2 24.22 -58.98 78.82
CA PRO A 2 23.32 -58.41 77.81
C PRO A 2 23.06 -56.94 78.15
N LYS A 3 23.39 -56.03 77.24
CA LYS A 3 23.07 -54.60 77.37
C LYS A 3 21.56 -54.43 77.16
N VAL A 4 20.89 -53.74 78.08
CA VAL A 4 19.50 -53.31 77.92
C VAL A 4 19.41 -52.38 76.71
N LEU A 5 18.51 -52.66 75.78
CA LEU A 5 18.20 -51.73 74.68
C LEU A 5 17.45 -50.53 75.28
N ARG A 6 18.14 -49.41 75.45
CA ARG A 6 17.57 -48.16 75.96
C ARG A 6 17.82 -47.04 74.94
N LEU A 7 16.76 -46.28 74.64
CA LEU A 7 16.78 -45.21 73.64
C LEU A 7 17.16 -43.83 74.23
N HIS A 8 17.25 -43.70 75.56
CA HIS A 8 17.59 -42.49 76.31
C HIS A 8 18.73 -42.76 77.31
N LYS A 9 19.37 -41.70 77.84
CA LYS A 9 20.60 -41.79 78.63
C LYS A 9 20.41 -42.03 80.14
N THR A 10 19.19 -42.01 80.65
CA THR A 10 18.85 -42.06 82.09
C THR A 10 18.28 -43.42 82.53
N GLY A 11 18.55 -43.86 83.77
CA GLY A 11 17.93 -45.04 84.44
C GLY A 11 18.89 -46.20 84.83
N SER A 12 18.42 -47.12 85.69
CA SER A 12 19.21 -48.28 86.20
C SER A 12 19.24 -49.47 85.23
N ASN A 13 20.33 -50.22 85.12
CA ASN A 13 20.38 -51.44 84.29
C ASN A 13 19.44 -52.51 84.86
N VAL A 14 18.64 -53.14 83.98
CA VAL A 14 17.65 -54.16 84.34
C VAL A 14 17.99 -55.47 83.63
N GLU A 15 18.03 -56.60 84.32
CA GLU A 15 18.20 -57.92 83.69
C GLU A 15 16.84 -58.61 83.49
N GLY A 16 16.57 -59.14 82.28
CA GLY A 16 15.32 -59.83 81.96
C GLY A 16 14.11 -58.90 81.79
N TRP A 17 12.95 -59.34 82.28
CA TRP A 17 11.70 -58.55 82.25
C TRP A 17 11.49 -57.88 83.61
N ALA A 18 11.66 -56.56 83.70
CA ALA A 18 11.28 -55.80 84.91
C ALA A 18 10.61 -54.46 84.56
N LYS A 19 9.91 -53.91 85.55
CA LYS A 19 9.14 -52.67 85.40
C LYS A 19 10.09 -51.47 85.38
N THR A 20 10.13 -50.74 84.26
CA THR A 20 10.86 -49.47 84.15
C THR A 20 9.92 -48.29 84.38
N SER A 21 10.48 -47.15 84.78
CA SER A 21 9.76 -45.87 84.81
C SER A 21 9.30 -45.47 83.40
N GLN A 22 8.16 -44.79 83.31
CA GLN A 22 7.69 -44.20 82.06
C GLN A 22 8.71 -43.18 81.54
N ILE A 23 8.94 -43.19 80.23
CA ILE A 23 9.76 -42.18 79.55
C ILE A 23 9.02 -40.84 79.63
N THR A 24 9.65 -39.82 80.20
CA THR A 24 9.14 -38.45 80.30
C THR A 24 9.72 -37.57 79.20
N SER A 25 9.19 -36.35 79.06
CA SER A 25 9.66 -35.36 78.09
C SER A 25 11.14 -34.99 78.23
N THR A 26 11.74 -35.20 79.41
CA THR A 26 13.18 -35.01 79.63
C THR A 26 14.00 -36.12 78.96
N GLU A 27 13.56 -37.38 79.08
CA GLU A 27 14.22 -38.51 78.44
C GLU A 27 14.04 -38.53 76.91
N ILE A 28 12.87 -38.07 76.43
CA ILE A 28 12.60 -37.93 74.99
C ILE A 28 13.59 -36.95 74.35
N LYS A 29 13.98 -35.87 75.05
CA LYS A 29 14.99 -34.89 74.55
C LYS A 29 16.39 -35.49 74.41
N ASP A 30 16.70 -36.53 75.17
CA ASP A 30 17.99 -37.24 75.11
C ASP A 30 17.99 -38.37 74.05
N MET A 31 16.85 -38.67 73.44
CA MET A 31 16.75 -39.63 72.33
C MET A 31 17.33 -38.99 71.06
N VAL A 32 18.52 -39.44 70.66
CA VAL A 32 19.17 -38.97 69.44
C VAL A 32 18.76 -39.88 68.28
N ASP A 33 18.24 -39.30 67.20
CA ASP A 33 18.04 -40.03 65.93
C ASP A 33 19.41 -40.49 65.40
N GLY A 34 19.68 -41.79 65.48
CA GLY A 34 20.95 -42.39 65.05
C GLY A 34 21.26 -42.22 63.56
N ALA A 35 20.27 -41.87 62.72
CA ALA A 35 20.45 -41.56 61.30
C ALA A 35 20.47 -40.05 61.00
N GLY A 36 20.29 -39.19 62.02
CA GLY A 36 20.31 -37.72 61.87
C GLY A 36 19.31 -37.18 60.84
N GLY A 37 18.12 -37.78 60.73
CA GLY A 37 17.10 -37.40 59.75
C GLY A 37 17.42 -37.75 58.29
N ARG A 38 18.48 -38.53 58.02
CA ARG A 38 18.90 -38.96 56.66
C ARG A 38 18.19 -40.21 56.15
N ALA A 39 17.22 -40.74 56.89
CA ALA A 39 16.46 -41.91 56.48
C ALA A 39 15.67 -41.63 55.19
N GLN A 40 15.89 -42.41 54.13
CA GLN A 40 15.14 -42.28 52.87
C GLN A 40 13.71 -42.86 52.97
N LYS A 41 13.48 -43.77 53.91
CA LYS A 41 12.18 -44.39 54.22
C LYS A 41 12.04 -44.55 55.72
N ILE A 42 10.87 -44.24 56.26
CA ILE A 42 10.52 -44.53 57.66
C ILE A 42 9.65 -45.78 57.67
N ASN A 43 10.17 -46.84 58.27
CA ASN A 43 9.41 -48.04 58.57
C ASN A 43 8.87 -47.88 59.99
N ALA A 44 7.57 -47.62 60.13
CA ALA A 44 6.91 -47.77 61.43
C ALA A 44 6.75 -49.28 61.72
N SER A 45 7.09 -49.71 62.94
CA SER A 45 6.97 -51.12 63.35
C SER A 45 5.53 -51.66 63.24
N ILE A 46 4.54 -50.77 63.25
CA ILE A 46 3.14 -51.06 62.89
C ILE A 46 2.69 -49.97 61.91
N PRO A 47 2.47 -50.26 60.62
CA PRO A 47 2.08 -49.27 59.62
C PRO A 47 0.58 -48.95 59.74
N THR A 48 0.20 -48.14 60.74
CA THR A 48 -1.18 -47.64 60.90
C THR A 48 -1.30 -46.16 60.50
N PRO A 49 -2.50 -45.70 60.10
CA PRO A 49 -2.77 -44.26 59.92
C PRO A 49 -2.45 -43.43 61.17
N PHE A 50 -2.66 -43.97 62.38
CA PHE A 50 -2.36 -43.28 63.65
C PHE A 50 -0.86 -43.06 63.85
N ALA A 51 -0.05 -44.09 63.59
CA ALA A 51 1.40 -43.96 63.61
C ALA A 51 1.87 -42.90 62.61
N ARG A 52 1.24 -42.85 61.43
CA ARG A 52 1.50 -41.82 60.42
C ARG A 52 1.16 -40.42 60.95
N MET A 53 0.02 -40.22 61.59
CA MET A 53 -0.38 -38.93 62.17
C MET A 53 0.63 -38.44 63.23
N HIS A 54 1.10 -39.33 64.12
CA HIS A 54 2.14 -38.96 65.09
C HIS A 54 3.48 -38.59 64.43
N LEU A 55 3.83 -39.21 63.30
CA LEU A 55 5.05 -38.84 62.58
C LEU A 55 4.98 -37.39 62.05
N PHE A 56 3.80 -36.92 61.62
CA PHE A 56 3.63 -35.51 61.21
C PHE A 56 3.74 -34.56 62.40
N GLU A 57 3.11 -34.89 63.53
CA GLU A 57 3.22 -34.12 64.78
C GLU A 57 4.70 -33.98 65.21
N THR A 58 5.43 -35.09 65.29
CA THR A 58 6.87 -35.11 65.59
C THR A 58 7.70 -34.35 64.54
N ALA A 59 7.35 -34.44 63.26
CA ALA A 59 8.08 -33.74 62.20
C ALA A 59 7.98 -32.21 62.34
N PHE A 60 6.80 -31.68 62.71
CA PHE A 60 6.63 -30.26 63.01
C PHE A 60 7.52 -29.80 64.16
N ASP A 61 7.53 -30.56 65.27
CA ASP A 61 8.36 -30.25 66.43
C ASP A 61 9.86 -30.29 66.10
N PHE A 62 10.29 -31.28 65.32
CA PHE A 62 11.71 -31.48 64.98
C PHE A 62 12.22 -30.42 63.99
N VAL A 63 11.41 -30.01 63.02
CA VAL A 63 11.74 -28.90 62.11
C VAL A 63 11.83 -27.60 62.89
N LYS A 64 10.89 -27.33 63.82
CA LYS A 64 10.92 -26.12 64.67
C LYS A 64 12.15 -26.06 65.58
N GLN A 65 12.52 -27.18 66.19
CA GLN A 65 13.65 -27.27 67.12
C GLN A 65 15.02 -27.29 66.43
N GLY A 66 15.07 -27.30 65.09
CA GLY A 66 16.34 -27.31 64.34
C GLY A 66 17.16 -28.58 64.55
N VAL A 67 16.52 -29.72 64.87
CA VAL A 67 17.17 -30.99 65.21
C VAL A 67 18.07 -31.51 64.06
N THR A 68 17.88 -31.00 62.83
CA THR A 68 18.75 -31.26 61.68
C THR A 68 19.17 -29.96 60.98
N ASN A 69 20.47 -29.70 60.81
CA ASN A 69 20.99 -28.53 60.07
C ASN A 69 20.74 -28.58 58.54
N SER A 70 20.18 -29.69 58.02
CA SER A 70 19.85 -29.85 56.60
C SER A 70 18.37 -29.62 56.37
N GLN A 71 18.02 -28.72 55.45
CA GLN A 71 16.64 -28.53 54.97
C GLN A 71 16.10 -29.70 54.13
N ASN A 72 16.85 -30.81 54.00
CA ASN A 72 16.48 -31.98 53.21
C ASN A 72 16.36 -33.26 54.07
N SER A 73 15.96 -33.13 55.34
CA SER A 73 15.67 -34.29 56.19
C SER A 73 14.28 -34.87 55.93
N ILE A 74 14.06 -36.11 56.34
CA ILE A 74 12.75 -36.76 56.20
C ILE A 74 11.63 -35.98 56.92
N TYR A 75 11.96 -35.27 58.00
CA TYR A 75 11.04 -34.39 58.73
C TYR A 75 10.62 -33.17 57.90
N HIS A 76 11.58 -32.53 57.21
CA HIS A 76 11.28 -31.46 56.24
C HIS A 76 10.38 -31.99 55.11
N LYS A 77 10.62 -33.20 54.61
CA LYS A 77 9.76 -33.84 53.60
C LYS A 77 8.31 -34.01 54.09
N PHE A 78 8.11 -34.45 55.34
CA PHE A 78 6.77 -34.51 55.93
C PHE A 78 6.10 -33.14 56.00
N VAL A 79 6.80 -32.13 56.51
CA VAL A 79 6.24 -30.79 56.67
C VAL A 79 5.90 -30.18 55.30
N THR A 80 6.73 -30.31 54.27
CA THR A 80 6.39 -29.81 52.93
C THR A 80 5.24 -30.60 52.30
N HIS A 81 5.18 -31.93 52.45
CA HIS A 81 4.07 -32.73 51.93
C HIS A 81 2.74 -32.40 52.63
N PHE A 82 2.78 -32.11 53.92
CA PHE A 82 1.63 -31.62 54.66
C PHE A 82 1.07 -30.34 54.04
N TRP A 83 1.94 -29.35 53.83
CA TRP A 83 1.53 -28.09 53.22
C TRP A 83 1.13 -28.25 51.76
N ASP A 84 1.73 -29.18 51.02
CA ASP A 84 1.33 -29.54 49.66
C ASP A 84 -0.11 -30.04 49.61
N LEU A 85 -0.49 -30.95 50.51
CA LEU A 85 -1.86 -31.45 50.58
C LEU A 85 -2.85 -30.32 50.92
N TRP A 86 -2.50 -29.45 51.86
CA TRP A 86 -3.39 -28.35 52.26
C TRP A 86 -3.54 -27.32 51.13
N GLU A 87 -2.44 -26.88 50.50
CA GLU A 87 -2.47 -25.92 49.39
C GLU A 87 -3.18 -26.48 48.15
N LEU A 88 -3.01 -27.78 47.87
CA LEU A 88 -3.73 -28.48 46.81
C LEU A 88 -5.24 -28.52 47.08
N LEU A 89 -5.65 -28.82 48.33
CA LEU A 89 -7.06 -28.79 48.73
C LEU A 89 -7.63 -27.36 48.66
N TYR A 90 -6.87 -26.37 49.14
CA TYR A 90 -7.23 -24.96 49.07
C TYR A 90 -7.58 -24.52 47.63
N ASN A 91 -6.81 -24.98 46.64
CA ASN A 91 -6.99 -24.67 45.22
C ASN A 91 -7.73 -25.76 44.41
N HIS A 92 -8.37 -26.75 45.05
CA HIS A 92 -8.85 -27.96 44.37
C HIS A 92 -9.84 -27.70 43.22
N GLN A 93 -10.71 -26.71 43.35
CA GLN A 93 -11.70 -26.34 42.34
C GLN A 93 -11.04 -25.83 41.05
N SER A 94 -9.96 -25.05 41.18
CA SER A 94 -9.20 -24.54 40.04
C SER A 94 -8.55 -25.65 39.22
N TYR A 95 -8.15 -26.75 39.87
CA TYR A 95 -7.56 -27.90 39.19
C TYR A 95 -8.63 -28.89 38.66
N ALA A 96 -9.82 -28.91 39.27
CA ALA A 96 -10.91 -29.77 38.83
C ALA A 96 -11.40 -29.42 37.41
N GLN A 97 -11.43 -28.13 37.05
CA GLN A 97 -11.78 -27.66 35.70
C GLN A 97 -10.79 -28.17 34.63
N GLY A 98 -9.52 -28.38 35.00
CA GLY A 98 -8.48 -28.97 34.16
C GLY A 98 -8.44 -30.51 34.18
N GLY A 99 -9.44 -31.17 34.78
CA GLY A 99 -9.55 -32.63 34.83
C GLY A 99 -8.85 -33.30 36.03
N ASN A 100 -8.22 -32.54 36.93
CA ASN A 100 -7.59 -33.04 38.15
C ASN A 100 -8.54 -32.94 39.34
N LYS A 101 -9.53 -33.85 39.40
CA LYS A 101 -10.59 -33.80 40.41
C LYS A 101 -10.13 -34.44 41.73
N ILE A 102 -10.33 -33.71 42.84
CA ILE A 102 -10.17 -34.28 44.17
C ILE A 102 -11.48 -34.94 44.60
N VAL A 103 -11.40 -36.22 44.93
CA VAL A 103 -12.50 -37.03 45.45
C VAL A 103 -12.29 -37.26 46.93
N ILE A 104 -13.30 -36.93 47.73
CA ILE A 104 -13.21 -37.02 49.19
C ILE A 104 -14.18 -38.07 49.69
N ARG A 105 -13.65 -39.05 50.44
CA ARG A 105 -14.45 -40.15 51.01
C ARG A 105 -14.47 -40.04 52.53
N ARG A 106 -15.68 -40.05 53.09
CA ARG A 106 -15.91 -40.15 54.53
C ARG A 106 -15.70 -41.59 55.00
N TRP A 107 -14.91 -41.76 56.06
CA TRP A 107 -14.69 -42.99 56.79
C TRP A 107 -15.26 -42.81 58.20
N ASN A 108 -16.40 -43.44 58.48
CA ASN A 108 -17.05 -43.35 59.78
C ASN A 108 -16.58 -44.48 60.71
N LYS A 109 -16.11 -44.13 61.91
CA LYS A 109 -15.53 -45.05 62.90
C LYS A 109 -16.44 -46.24 63.19
N HIS A 110 -17.66 -45.99 63.65
CA HIS A 110 -18.58 -47.04 64.07
C HIS A 110 -18.96 -47.97 62.93
N GLN A 111 -19.34 -47.41 61.78
CA GLN A 111 -19.75 -48.19 60.61
C GLN A 111 -18.61 -49.09 60.10
N GLN A 112 -17.41 -48.53 59.97
CA GLN A 112 -16.28 -49.22 59.34
C GLN A 112 -15.65 -50.26 60.28
N LEU A 113 -15.52 -49.96 61.57
CA LEU A 113 -15.07 -50.95 62.55
C LEU A 113 -16.06 -52.12 62.65
N SER A 114 -17.36 -51.84 62.71
CA SER A 114 -18.38 -52.88 62.71
C SER A 114 -18.31 -53.76 61.45
N ALA A 115 -18.13 -53.15 60.27
CA ALA A 115 -17.98 -53.88 59.01
C ALA A 115 -16.72 -54.77 59.03
N MET A 116 -15.57 -54.24 59.46
CA MET A 116 -14.31 -55.00 59.53
C MET A 116 -14.39 -56.14 60.56
N GLN A 117 -15.02 -55.90 61.71
CA GLN A 117 -15.22 -56.91 62.75
C GLN A 117 -16.22 -58.00 62.32
N SER A 118 -17.22 -57.66 61.49
CA SER A 118 -18.18 -58.64 60.97
C SER A 118 -17.59 -59.60 59.93
N ASN A 119 -16.50 -59.21 59.25
CA ASN A 119 -15.83 -60.03 58.26
C ASN A 119 -14.67 -60.84 58.91
N PRO A 120 -14.69 -62.18 58.87
CA PRO A 120 -13.66 -63.02 59.49
C PRO A 120 -12.23 -62.68 59.05
N ASN A 121 -12.04 -62.28 57.79
CA ASN A 121 -10.73 -61.96 57.23
C ASN A 121 -10.17 -60.61 57.72
N THR A 122 -11.01 -59.73 58.25
CA THR A 122 -10.62 -58.39 58.73
C THR A 122 -10.90 -58.17 60.22
N ASN A 123 -11.41 -59.18 60.94
CA ASN A 123 -11.85 -59.05 62.33
C ASN A 123 -10.73 -58.56 63.26
N LEU A 124 -9.55 -59.18 63.17
CA LEU A 124 -8.39 -58.81 63.98
C LEU A 124 -7.93 -57.38 63.70
N LEU A 125 -7.96 -56.95 62.44
CA LEU A 125 -7.64 -55.58 62.07
C LEU A 125 -8.65 -54.60 62.67
N GLY A 126 -9.95 -54.89 62.59
CA GLY A 126 -11.00 -54.09 63.20
C GLY A 126 -10.83 -53.92 64.72
N LYS A 127 -10.57 -55.01 65.45
CA LYS A 127 -10.31 -54.95 66.90
C LYS A 127 -9.02 -54.18 67.25
N THR A 128 -7.99 -54.33 66.41
CA THR A 128 -6.72 -53.62 66.59
C THR A 128 -6.89 -52.12 66.38
N LEU A 129 -7.60 -51.71 65.34
CA LEU A 129 -7.89 -50.29 65.06
C LEU A 129 -8.76 -49.67 66.16
N GLU A 130 -9.75 -50.39 66.67
CA GLU A 130 -10.57 -49.95 67.80
C GLU A 130 -9.72 -49.65 69.05
N LEU A 131 -8.75 -50.51 69.36
CA LEU A 131 -7.84 -50.29 70.49
C LEU A 131 -7.03 -48.99 70.35
N PHE A 132 -6.51 -48.70 69.15
CA PHE A 132 -5.81 -47.44 68.90
C PHE A 132 -6.74 -46.22 68.92
N MET A 133 -7.99 -46.37 68.50
CA MET A 133 -8.99 -45.28 68.51
C MET A 133 -9.53 -44.94 69.91
N ASN A 134 -9.24 -45.76 70.92
CA ASN A 134 -9.57 -45.50 72.32
C ASN A 134 -8.45 -44.77 73.07
N ASP A 135 -7.37 -44.35 72.40
CA ASP A 135 -6.40 -43.41 72.95
C ASP A 135 -7.07 -42.02 73.10
N ASN A 136 -6.83 -41.37 74.24
CA ASN A 136 -7.41 -40.07 74.59
C ASN A 136 -7.22 -38.99 73.51
N ARG A 137 -6.15 -39.08 72.72
CA ARG A 137 -5.85 -38.14 71.62
C ARG A 137 -6.74 -38.32 70.39
N PHE A 138 -7.49 -39.42 70.32
CA PHE A 138 -8.44 -39.73 69.25
C PHE A 138 -9.90 -39.76 69.76
N HIS A 139 -10.13 -39.41 71.03
CA HIS A 139 -11.48 -39.30 71.58
C HIS A 139 -12.29 -38.20 70.86
N GLY A 140 -13.55 -38.51 70.53
CA GLY A 140 -14.44 -37.60 69.80
C GLY A 140 -14.22 -37.54 68.29
N VAL A 141 -13.31 -38.36 67.74
CA VAL A 141 -13.12 -38.50 66.28
C VAL A 141 -14.03 -39.59 65.74
N GLU A 142 -15.19 -39.18 65.24
CA GLU A 142 -16.16 -40.10 64.63
C GLU A 142 -15.95 -40.30 63.13
N ASP A 143 -15.46 -39.27 62.46
CA ASP A 143 -15.26 -39.26 61.02
C ASP A 143 -13.82 -38.91 60.65
N LEU A 144 -13.28 -39.66 59.70
CA LEU A 144 -12.04 -39.34 59.00
C LEU A 144 -12.36 -39.13 57.52
N PHE A 145 -11.78 -38.12 56.90
CA PHE A 145 -11.96 -37.85 55.48
C PHE A 145 -10.67 -38.19 54.74
N LEU A 146 -10.78 -39.02 53.72
CA LEU A 146 -9.66 -39.46 52.88
C LEU A 146 -9.73 -38.74 51.52
N PHE A 147 -8.61 -38.14 51.11
CA PHE A 147 -8.50 -37.37 49.88
C PHE A 147 -7.84 -38.19 48.78
N TYR A 148 -8.50 -38.29 47.64
CA TYR A 148 -8.02 -39.01 46.45
C TYR A 148 -7.90 -38.05 45.27
N LEU A 149 -6.84 -38.18 44.48
CA LEU A 149 -6.79 -37.57 43.16
C LEU A 149 -7.38 -38.56 42.14
N GLU A 150 -8.43 -38.14 41.43
CA GLU A 150 -8.95 -38.84 40.26
C GLU A 150 -8.16 -38.39 39.03
N SER A 151 -7.43 -39.33 38.42
CA SER A 151 -6.72 -39.13 37.16
C SER A 151 -7.23 -40.12 36.12
N THR A 152 -7.40 -39.67 34.88
CA THR A 152 -7.81 -40.53 33.77
C THR A 152 -6.58 -40.89 32.93
N SER A 153 -6.37 -42.17 32.65
CA SER A 153 -5.29 -42.64 31.77
C SER A 153 -5.56 -42.21 30.32
N PRO A 154 -4.54 -42.19 29.44
CA PRO A 154 -4.73 -41.93 28.02
C PRO A 154 -5.69 -42.91 27.31
N ARG A 155 -5.97 -44.07 27.93
CA ARG A 155 -6.91 -45.09 27.43
C ARG A 155 -8.32 -44.97 28.02
N GLY A 156 -8.56 -43.98 28.88
CA GLY A 156 -9.86 -43.72 29.50
C GLY A 156 -10.07 -44.38 30.87
N ASP A 157 -9.08 -45.11 31.40
CA ASP A 157 -9.19 -45.76 32.72
C ASP A 157 -9.05 -44.75 33.85
N ARG A 158 -9.97 -44.78 34.83
CA ARG A 158 -9.88 -43.92 36.01
C ARG A 158 -9.02 -44.55 37.09
N HIS A 159 -8.01 -43.82 37.54
CA HIS A 159 -7.15 -44.18 38.66
C HIS A 159 -7.37 -43.21 39.83
N LEU A 160 -7.52 -43.76 41.04
CA LEU A 160 -7.63 -42.99 42.28
C LEU A 160 -6.38 -43.17 43.13
N GLN A 161 -5.56 -42.12 43.23
CA GLN A 161 -4.41 -42.11 44.13
C GLN A 161 -4.81 -41.52 45.48
N LEU A 162 -4.60 -42.26 46.58
CA LEU A 162 -4.79 -41.74 47.93
C LEU A 162 -3.67 -40.74 48.27
N LEU A 163 -4.04 -39.48 48.46
CA LEU A 163 -3.12 -38.40 48.82
C LEU A 163 -2.90 -38.35 50.34
N GLY A 164 -3.95 -38.46 51.12
CA GLY A 164 -3.89 -38.31 52.58
C GLY A 164 -5.27 -38.29 53.23
N GLY A 165 -5.34 -37.79 54.45
CA GLY A 165 -6.60 -37.63 55.16
C GLY A 165 -6.55 -36.62 56.30
N THR A 166 -7.69 -36.40 56.93
CA THR A 166 -7.79 -35.56 58.12
C THR A 166 -7.09 -36.19 59.33
N SER A 167 -6.52 -35.36 60.21
CA SER A 167 -5.85 -35.78 61.44
C SER A 167 -6.28 -34.93 62.63
N PRO A 168 -6.62 -35.53 63.78
CA PRO A 168 -6.90 -34.78 65.00
C PRO A 168 -5.66 -34.16 65.66
N LEU A 169 -4.44 -34.49 65.22
CA LEU A 169 -3.19 -34.01 65.82
C LEU A 169 -2.62 -32.80 65.08
N THR A 170 -2.67 -32.86 63.74
CA THR A 170 -2.05 -31.87 62.85
C THR A 170 -3.02 -31.31 61.82
N PHE A 171 -4.33 -31.54 61.93
CA PHE A 171 -5.37 -31.23 60.92
C PHE A 171 -5.37 -32.15 59.69
N LEU A 172 -4.19 -32.42 59.12
CA LEU A 172 -3.99 -33.29 57.96
C LEU A 172 -2.83 -34.27 58.18
N PHE A 173 -2.85 -35.39 57.47
CA PHE A 173 -1.69 -36.25 57.27
C PHE A 173 -1.62 -36.73 55.81
N VAL A 174 -0.42 -37.01 55.31
CA VAL A 174 -0.21 -37.48 53.93
C VAL A 174 0.07 -38.98 53.89
N SER A 175 -0.47 -39.65 52.88
CA SER A 175 -0.30 -41.07 52.61
C SER A 175 1.19 -41.48 52.55
N PRO A 176 1.56 -42.68 53.04
CA PRO A 176 2.95 -43.15 53.00
C PRO A 176 3.50 -43.36 51.58
N ASN A 177 2.63 -43.60 50.60
CA ASN A 177 3.01 -43.92 49.23
C ASN A 177 2.61 -42.85 48.21
N VAL A 178 2.33 -41.61 48.66
CA VAL A 178 2.00 -40.51 47.74
C VAL A 178 3.15 -40.31 46.74
N GLN A 179 2.83 -40.27 45.46
CA GLN A 179 3.79 -39.94 44.41
C GLN A 179 3.69 -38.45 44.08
N PRO A 180 4.79 -37.82 43.62
CA PRO A 180 4.76 -36.47 43.09
C PRO A 180 3.68 -36.36 41.99
N LEU A 181 2.86 -35.31 42.05
CA LEU A 181 1.83 -35.07 41.05
C LEU A 181 2.41 -34.34 39.85
N ALA A 182 1.82 -34.49 38.66
CA ALA A 182 2.10 -33.61 37.52
C ALA A 182 1.34 -32.26 37.64
N ILE A 183 1.38 -31.67 38.84
CA ILE A 183 0.72 -30.40 39.17
C ILE A 183 1.76 -29.54 39.87
N ASN A 184 2.12 -28.42 39.23
CA ASN A 184 3.03 -27.44 39.80
C ASN A 184 2.40 -26.77 41.02
N ARG A 185 3.23 -26.50 42.04
CA ARG A 185 2.81 -25.68 43.17
C ARG A 185 2.52 -24.24 42.71
N ALA A 186 1.70 -23.50 43.45
CA ALA A 186 1.25 -22.16 43.04
C ALA A 186 2.40 -21.16 42.82
N GLN A 187 3.50 -21.31 43.56
CA GLN A 187 4.76 -20.55 43.46
C GLN A 187 5.65 -20.98 42.29
N ASN A 188 5.25 -22.00 41.51
CA ASN A 188 5.99 -22.55 40.37
C ASN A 188 7.40 -23.06 40.73
N VAL A 189 7.54 -23.64 41.94
CA VAL A 189 8.77 -24.28 42.43
C VAL A 189 8.50 -25.77 42.65
N GLY A 190 8.85 -26.57 41.65
CA GLY A 190 8.60 -28.01 41.66
C GLY A 190 7.12 -28.37 41.59
N VAL A 191 6.80 -29.63 41.91
CA VAL A 191 5.44 -30.18 41.88
C VAL A 191 4.99 -30.62 43.27
N TYR A 192 3.67 -30.71 43.48
CA TYR A 192 3.13 -31.21 44.75
C TYR A 192 3.66 -32.63 45.06
N PHE A 193 4.09 -32.83 46.31
CA PHE A 193 4.69 -34.04 46.87
C PHE A 193 6.06 -34.46 46.29
N ASP A 194 6.77 -33.56 45.59
CA ASP A 194 8.19 -33.79 45.26
C ASP A 194 9.10 -33.75 46.51
N ASN A 195 10.42 -33.84 46.30
CA ASN A 195 11.40 -33.82 47.39
C ASN A 195 11.92 -32.41 47.74
N ASN A 196 11.41 -31.35 47.09
CA ASN A 196 11.84 -29.98 47.38
C ASN A 196 11.12 -29.48 48.64
N PHE A 197 11.88 -29.13 49.68
CA PHE A 197 11.32 -28.55 50.89
C PHE A 197 10.86 -27.11 50.64
N ILE A 198 9.58 -26.84 50.90
CA ILE A 198 9.01 -25.50 50.86
C ILE A 198 8.18 -25.29 52.13
N SER A 199 8.63 -24.35 52.96
CA SER A 199 7.94 -23.96 54.19
C SER A 199 6.64 -23.21 53.87
N LEU A 200 5.75 -23.02 54.86
CA LEU A 200 4.56 -22.17 54.66
C LEU A 200 4.92 -20.72 54.29
N ASN A 201 6.05 -20.21 54.80
CA ASN A 201 6.46 -18.81 54.58
C ASN A 201 6.86 -18.53 53.14
N ASP A 202 7.36 -19.55 52.44
CA ASP A 202 7.82 -19.50 51.05
C ASP A 202 6.72 -19.87 50.04
N ARG A 203 5.50 -20.15 50.50
CA ARG A 203 4.34 -20.43 49.65
C ARG A 203 3.64 -19.16 49.17
N GLU A 204 2.70 -19.36 48.26
CA GLU A 204 1.89 -18.29 47.67
C GLU A 204 1.18 -17.48 48.79
N ARG A 205 1.12 -16.16 48.59
CA ARG A 205 0.70 -15.21 49.61
C ARG A 205 -0.74 -15.43 50.04
N ASP A 206 -1.68 -15.66 49.13
CA ASP A 206 -3.09 -15.87 49.44
C ASP A 206 -3.27 -17.12 50.30
N PHE A 207 -2.57 -18.21 49.96
CA PHE A 207 -2.61 -19.44 50.76
C PHE A 207 -2.00 -19.23 52.15
N LYS A 208 -0.85 -18.56 52.23
CA LYS A 208 -0.20 -18.23 53.51
C LYS A 208 -1.12 -17.40 54.39
N GLU A 209 -1.70 -16.32 53.86
CA GLU A 209 -2.63 -15.45 54.61
C GLU A 209 -3.89 -16.21 55.04
N TYR A 210 -4.45 -17.08 54.18
CA TYR A 210 -5.59 -17.95 54.51
C TYR A 210 -5.31 -18.81 55.75
N VAL A 211 -4.16 -19.51 55.80
CA VAL A 211 -3.83 -20.38 56.94
C VAL A 211 -3.70 -19.55 58.22
N HIS A 212 -3.07 -18.38 58.17
CA HIS A 212 -2.92 -17.52 59.35
C HIS A 212 -4.27 -16.97 59.81
N LYS A 213 -5.12 -16.51 58.87
CA LYS A 213 -6.50 -16.08 59.16
C LYS A 213 -7.29 -17.19 59.85
N LEU A 214 -7.15 -18.45 59.41
CA LEU A 214 -7.84 -19.60 60.00
C LEU A 214 -7.55 -19.74 61.50
N PHE A 215 -6.28 -19.72 61.89
CA PHE A 215 -5.89 -19.85 63.30
C PHE A 215 -6.18 -18.60 64.14
N VAL A 216 -6.16 -17.41 63.56
CA VAL A 216 -6.59 -16.17 64.25
C VAL A 216 -8.11 -16.15 64.46
N SER A 217 -8.87 -16.71 63.51
CA SER A 217 -10.34 -16.62 63.51
C SER A 217 -11.04 -17.43 64.58
N ASN A 218 -10.43 -18.52 65.04
CA ASN A 218 -11.03 -19.41 66.02
C ASN A 218 -9.94 -20.01 66.94
N PRO A 219 -9.93 -19.65 68.24
CA PRO A 219 -8.97 -20.18 69.21
C PRO A 219 -8.97 -21.71 69.35
N GLU A 220 -10.04 -22.40 68.96
CA GLU A 220 -10.10 -23.87 69.00
C GLU A 220 -9.11 -24.53 68.03
N TYR A 221 -8.74 -23.90 66.90
CA TYR A 221 -7.66 -24.45 66.05
C TYR A 221 -6.31 -24.45 66.76
N ILE A 222 -6.05 -23.43 67.60
CA ILE A 222 -4.81 -23.33 68.38
C ILE A 222 -4.76 -24.46 69.41
N ARG A 223 -5.89 -24.71 70.10
CA ARG A 223 -5.99 -25.78 71.11
C ARG A 223 -5.89 -27.18 70.47
N ALA A 224 -6.55 -27.38 69.33
CA ALA A 224 -6.59 -28.68 68.67
C ALA A 224 -5.30 -29.03 67.92
N PHE A 225 -4.61 -28.04 67.32
CA PHE A 225 -3.44 -28.28 66.45
C PHE A 225 -2.21 -27.44 66.86
N PRO A 226 -1.70 -27.56 68.09
CA PRO A 226 -0.61 -26.74 68.59
C PRO A 226 0.69 -26.91 67.79
N ALA A 227 0.97 -28.11 67.27
CA ALA A 227 2.16 -28.38 66.45
C ALA A 227 2.17 -27.55 65.14
N VAL A 228 1.00 -27.37 64.52
CA VAL A 228 0.86 -26.58 63.29
C VAL A 228 0.86 -25.08 63.59
N TYR A 229 0.13 -24.64 64.63
CA TYR A 229 0.12 -23.24 65.06
C TYR A 229 1.53 -22.72 65.35
N ASN A 230 2.33 -23.57 66.02
CA ASN A 230 3.72 -23.29 66.36
C ASN A 230 4.65 -23.10 65.16
N ALA A 231 4.23 -23.46 63.95
CA ALA A 231 4.98 -23.31 62.70
C ALA A 231 4.57 -22.05 61.89
N LEU A 232 3.57 -21.29 62.36
CA LEU A 232 3.10 -20.06 61.71
C LEU A 232 4.01 -18.86 62.03
N ASP A 233 3.99 -17.84 61.15
CA ASP A 233 4.76 -16.61 61.31
C ASP A 233 4.12 -15.69 62.36
N GLU A 234 4.83 -15.44 63.47
CA GLU A 234 4.35 -14.61 64.56
C GLU A 234 4.07 -13.16 64.17
N HIS A 235 4.83 -12.58 63.24
CA HIS A 235 4.62 -11.21 62.77
C HIS A 235 3.33 -11.12 61.96
N LEU A 236 3.08 -12.09 61.09
CA LEU A 236 1.86 -12.15 60.30
C LEU A 236 0.62 -12.40 61.18
N LEU A 237 0.71 -13.30 62.17
CA LEU A 237 -0.35 -13.53 63.16
C LEU A 237 -0.72 -12.23 63.92
N LYS A 238 0.28 -11.47 64.38
CA LYS A 238 0.06 -10.18 65.07
C LYS A 238 -0.57 -9.15 64.13
N ASN A 239 -0.09 -9.03 62.90
CA ASN A 239 -0.61 -8.08 61.92
C ASN A 239 -2.08 -8.35 61.57
N ILE A 240 -2.46 -9.61 61.34
CA ILE A 240 -3.85 -10.00 61.04
C ILE A 240 -4.76 -9.80 62.26
N SER A 241 -4.25 -10.07 63.47
CA SER A 241 -5.01 -9.85 64.70
C SER A 241 -5.27 -8.35 64.95
N MET A 242 -4.29 -7.48 64.65
CA MET A 242 -4.41 -6.02 64.80
C MET A 242 -5.29 -5.38 63.73
N SER A 243 -5.39 -5.95 62.53
CA SER A 243 -6.19 -5.38 61.43
C SER A 243 -7.70 -5.61 61.57
N GLY A 244 -8.15 -6.42 62.53
CA GLY A 244 -9.58 -6.72 62.76
C GLY A 244 -10.22 -7.64 61.70
N VAL A 245 -9.43 -8.13 60.73
CA VAL A 245 -9.88 -8.99 59.61
C VAL A 245 -10.03 -10.47 60.03
N GLY A 246 -9.77 -10.79 61.30
CA GLY A 246 -9.71 -12.15 61.83
C GLY A 246 -10.95 -12.65 62.56
N GLY A 247 -12.17 -12.16 62.29
CA GLY A 247 -13.38 -12.68 62.94
C GLY A 247 -13.94 -13.93 62.25
N HIS A 248 -14.64 -14.80 62.99
CA HIS A 248 -15.38 -15.95 62.44
C HIS A 248 -16.31 -15.59 61.26
N THR A 249 -16.92 -14.40 61.29
CA THR A 249 -17.80 -13.91 60.21
C THR A 249 -17.03 -13.47 58.97
N ALA A 250 -15.84 -12.90 59.11
CA ALA A 250 -14.99 -12.48 58.00
C ALA A 250 -14.43 -13.70 57.24
N ILE A 251 -13.99 -14.74 57.95
CA ILE A 251 -13.45 -15.94 57.31
C ILE A 251 -14.53 -16.74 56.57
N SER A 252 -15.74 -16.83 57.11
CA SER A 252 -16.88 -17.47 56.43
C SER A 252 -17.41 -16.66 55.24
N ALA A 253 -17.13 -15.35 55.17
CA ALA A 253 -17.43 -14.52 54.01
C ALA A 253 -16.40 -14.69 52.88
N GLU A 254 -15.16 -15.08 53.18
CA GLU A 254 -14.06 -15.22 52.20
C GLU A 254 -13.87 -16.66 51.70
N TYR A 255 -14.15 -17.68 52.54
CA TYR A 255 -13.89 -19.09 52.27
C TYR A 255 -15.13 -19.96 52.46
N LEU A 256 -15.16 -21.14 51.83
CA LEU A 256 -16.27 -22.09 51.90
C LEU A 256 -15.86 -23.40 52.58
N PRO A 257 -16.79 -24.11 53.25
CA PRO A 257 -16.53 -25.48 53.71
C PRO A 257 -16.22 -26.40 52.53
N LEU A 258 -15.14 -27.16 52.62
CA LEU A 258 -14.85 -28.29 51.74
C LEU A 258 -15.89 -29.39 51.98
N VAL A 259 -16.34 -30.05 50.91
CA VAL A 259 -17.42 -31.06 50.99
C VAL A 259 -16.99 -32.43 50.46
N ASP A 260 -17.56 -33.49 51.01
CA ASP A 260 -17.36 -34.87 50.54
C ASP A 260 -18.18 -35.19 49.28
N LEU A 261 -18.04 -36.41 48.75
CA LEU A 261 -18.81 -36.90 47.60
C LEU A 261 -20.34 -36.79 47.78
N GLN A 262 -20.83 -36.81 49.02
CA GLN A 262 -22.24 -36.70 49.38
C GLN A 262 -22.63 -35.26 49.75
N GLN A 263 -21.77 -34.27 49.48
CA GLN A 263 -21.96 -32.85 49.81
C GLN A 263 -21.99 -32.53 51.31
N ASN A 264 -21.46 -33.42 52.17
CA ASN A 264 -21.33 -33.14 53.61
C ASN A 264 -20.05 -32.34 53.89
N PRO A 265 -20.05 -31.40 54.83
CA PRO A 265 -18.85 -30.67 55.23
C PRO A 265 -17.75 -31.60 55.78
N VAL A 266 -16.55 -31.46 55.21
CA VAL A 266 -15.32 -32.07 55.70
C VAL A 266 -14.88 -31.34 56.96
N HIS A 267 -14.55 -32.09 58.01
CA HIS A 267 -14.22 -31.53 59.31
C HIS A 267 -13.21 -32.39 60.08
N VAL A 268 -12.62 -31.79 61.11
CA VAL A 268 -11.81 -32.46 62.13
C VAL A 268 -12.42 -32.14 63.49
N GLY A 269 -13.08 -33.12 64.11
CA GLY A 269 -13.91 -32.87 65.30
C GLY A 269 -15.08 -31.94 64.94
N HIS A 270 -15.16 -30.76 65.55
CA HIS A 270 -16.20 -29.75 65.26
C HIS A 270 -15.70 -28.63 64.33
N LEU A 271 -14.47 -28.72 63.81
CA LEU A 271 -13.83 -27.68 63.00
C LEU A 271 -13.94 -28.00 61.51
N ASN A 272 -14.66 -27.18 60.77
CA ASN A 272 -14.81 -27.33 59.31
C ASN A 272 -13.48 -27.07 58.59
N PHE A 273 -13.23 -27.81 57.52
CA PHE A 273 -12.14 -27.52 56.60
C PHE A 273 -12.61 -26.43 55.62
N LEU A 274 -12.07 -25.22 55.74
CA LEU A 274 -12.40 -24.12 54.83
C LEU A 274 -11.48 -24.09 53.62
N VAL A 275 -11.95 -23.58 52.49
CA VAL A 275 -11.31 -23.74 51.19
C VAL A 275 -11.60 -22.52 50.32
N LYS A 276 -10.78 -22.24 49.30
CA LYS A 276 -10.98 -21.06 48.43
C LYS A 276 -12.35 -21.16 47.73
N LYS A 277 -13.03 -20.03 47.57
CA LYS A 277 -14.28 -19.95 46.79
C LYS A 277 -14.03 -20.29 45.32
N ASP A 278 -15.06 -20.85 44.68
CA ASP A 278 -15.08 -21.08 43.25
C ASP A 278 -14.80 -19.80 42.47
N GLN A 279 -13.74 -19.82 41.68
CA GLN A 279 -13.52 -18.83 40.62
C GLN A 279 -13.92 -19.49 39.30
N THR A 280 -15.00 -18.98 38.70
CA THR A 280 -15.49 -19.43 37.40
C THR A 280 -15.08 -18.50 36.26
N ALA A 281 -14.63 -17.27 36.60
CA ALA A 281 -14.16 -16.27 35.66
C ALA A 281 -12.65 -16.07 35.75
N VAL A 282 -12.05 -15.70 34.62
CA VAL A 282 -10.67 -15.26 34.54
C VAL A 282 -10.60 -13.79 34.95
N THR A 283 -9.86 -13.49 36.01
CA THR A 283 -9.78 -12.16 36.64
C THR A 283 -8.37 -11.59 36.63
N SER A 284 -7.34 -12.45 36.55
CA SER A 284 -5.94 -12.02 36.47
C SER A 284 -5.10 -12.98 35.64
N SER A 285 -4.10 -12.44 34.92
CA SER A 285 -3.07 -13.19 34.21
C SER A 285 -1.89 -12.27 33.90
N ASP A 286 -0.67 -12.77 34.06
CA ASP A 286 0.53 -12.05 33.63
C ASP A 286 0.74 -12.15 32.09
N LEU A 287 -0.04 -13.01 31.44
CA LEU A 287 0.00 -13.29 30.01
C LEU A 287 -1.14 -12.60 29.23
N PHE A 288 -1.94 -11.74 29.87
CA PHE A 288 -2.89 -10.90 29.15
C PHE A 288 -2.14 -10.03 28.15
N LEU A 289 -2.62 -10.04 26.90
CA LEU A 289 -2.13 -9.16 25.85
C LEU A 289 -2.29 -7.70 26.25
N ARG A 290 -1.28 -6.88 25.97
CA ARG A 290 -1.35 -5.43 26.12
C ARG A 290 -1.56 -4.76 24.75
N PRO A 291 -2.80 -4.41 24.38
CA PRO A 291 -3.07 -3.81 23.09
C PRO A 291 -2.55 -2.37 23.08
N THR A 292 -2.07 -1.92 21.93
CA THR A 292 -1.69 -0.53 21.67
C THR A 292 -2.66 0.15 20.71
N ASN A 293 -3.50 -0.62 20.01
CA ASN A 293 -4.58 -0.07 19.20
C ASN A 293 -5.64 0.59 20.12
N PRO A 294 -5.84 1.91 20.02
CA PRO A 294 -6.79 2.62 20.88
C PRO A 294 -8.26 2.26 20.60
N MET A 295 -8.55 1.63 19.46
CA MET A 295 -9.90 1.21 19.07
C MET A 295 -10.28 -0.17 19.63
N PHE A 296 -9.34 -0.89 20.28
CA PHE A 296 -9.62 -2.21 20.82
C PHE A 296 -10.64 -2.14 21.97
N THR A 297 -11.71 -2.92 21.84
CA THR A 297 -12.74 -3.10 22.87
C THR A 297 -13.00 -4.58 23.09
N GLY A 298 -12.86 -5.06 24.32
CA GLY A 298 -13.16 -6.45 24.66
C GLY A 298 -12.22 -7.03 25.71
N ASP A 299 -12.39 -8.33 25.95
CA ASP A 299 -11.53 -9.09 26.85
C ASP A 299 -10.15 -9.27 26.23
N ARG A 300 -9.10 -8.98 27.01
CA ARG A 300 -7.72 -9.11 26.56
C ARG A 300 -7.35 -10.59 26.51
N PRO A 301 -7.03 -11.16 25.33
CA PRO A 301 -6.74 -12.58 25.24
C PRO A 301 -5.42 -12.92 25.97
N ILE A 302 -5.32 -14.16 26.42
CA ILE A 302 -4.06 -14.72 26.96
C ILE A 302 -3.19 -15.21 25.80
N ILE A 303 -1.89 -14.93 25.84
CA ILE A 303 -0.96 -15.25 24.75
C ILE A 303 -0.19 -16.53 25.05
N LEU A 304 -0.40 -17.57 24.23
CA LEU A 304 0.14 -18.91 24.42
C LEU A 304 0.89 -19.40 23.19
N LYS A 305 1.86 -20.28 23.38
CA LYS A 305 2.60 -20.91 22.28
C LYS A 305 3.03 -22.34 22.63
N PRO A 306 3.36 -23.17 21.62
CA PRO A 306 4.00 -24.46 21.85
C PRO A 306 5.26 -24.33 22.70
N ASP A 307 5.45 -25.31 23.58
CA ASP A 307 6.57 -25.39 24.53
C ASP A 307 6.76 -24.13 25.39
N LEU A 308 5.67 -23.42 25.70
CA LEU A 308 5.71 -22.25 26.57
C LEU A 308 6.28 -22.62 27.94
N ARG A 309 7.37 -21.95 28.31
CA ARG A 309 8.00 -22.05 29.63
C ARG A 309 7.88 -20.72 30.32
N LEU A 310 7.09 -20.67 31.39
CA LEU A 310 6.95 -19.47 32.21
C LEU A 310 8.08 -19.40 33.24
N ALA A 311 8.64 -18.20 33.43
CA ALA A 311 9.54 -17.94 34.54
C ALA A 311 8.81 -18.18 35.88
N PRO A 312 9.52 -18.51 36.99
CA PRO A 312 8.88 -18.88 38.26
C PRO A 312 7.86 -17.86 38.82
N HIS A 313 8.05 -16.57 38.51
CA HIS A 313 7.21 -15.47 39.00
C HIS A 313 6.07 -15.07 38.06
N VAL A 314 5.99 -15.66 36.86
CA VAL A 314 4.94 -15.35 35.88
C VAL A 314 3.75 -16.28 36.11
N LYS A 315 2.58 -15.70 36.35
CA LYS A 315 1.34 -16.44 36.63
C LYS A 315 0.52 -16.65 35.36
N TYR A 316 -0.03 -17.85 35.24
CA TYR A 316 -0.83 -18.21 34.09
C TYR A 316 -2.22 -17.60 34.16
N VAL A 317 -3.05 -17.99 35.14
CA VAL A 317 -4.40 -17.46 35.30
C VAL A 317 -4.84 -17.51 36.76
N ASN A 318 -5.51 -16.47 37.27
CA ASN A 318 -6.07 -16.43 38.62
C ASN A 318 -5.07 -16.81 39.73
N ASN A 319 -3.82 -16.34 39.61
CA ASN A 319 -2.66 -16.66 40.45
C ASN A 319 -2.15 -18.11 40.39
N LEU A 320 -2.71 -18.96 39.51
CA LEU A 320 -2.24 -20.33 39.28
C LEU A 320 -0.93 -20.35 38.48
N ALA A 321 -0.09 -21.34 38.79
CA ALA A 321 1.09 -21.65 38.02
C ALA A 321 0.73 -22.37 36.71
N TRP A 322 1.63 -22.30 35.73
CA TRP A 322 1.54 -23.08 34.49
C TRP A 322 1.60 -24.58 34.81
N PRO A 323 0.63 -25.42 34.43
CA PRO A 323 0.67 -26.86 34.73
C PRO A 323 1.76 -27.60 33.95
N THR A 324 2.50 -28.48 34.63
CA THR A 324 3.50 -29.39 34.05
C THR A 324 2.78 -30.39 33.13
N ASN A 325 3.09 -30.37 31.82
CA ASN A 325 2.44 -31.13 30.73
C ASN A 325 1.26 -30.43 30.02
N THR A 326 1.05 -29.13 30.21
CA THR A 326 0.12 -28.37 29.36
C THR A 326 0.63 -28.37 27.92
N ASN A 327 -0.14 -28.94 27.00
CA ASN A 327 0.14 -28.90 25.57
C ASN A 327 -0.64 -27.74 24.94
N VAL A 328 0.07 -26.86 24.23
CA VAL A 328 -0.49 -25.78 23.44
C VAL A 328 -0.17 -26.06 21.99
N GLY A 329 -1.20 -26.18 21.15
CA GLY A 329 -1.03 -26.34 19.71
C GLY A 329 -0.57 -25.04 19.04
N TYR A 330 -0.17 -25.16 17.76
CA TYR A 330 0.10 -23.99 16.92
C TYR A 330 -1.20 -23.25 16.53
N SER A 331 -2.34 -23.96 16.51
CA SER A 331 -3.68 -23.45 16.21
C SER A 331 -4.74 -24.09 17.14
N ASP A 332 -5.89 -23.42 17.27
CA ASP A 332 -7.13 -23.96 17.84
C ASP A 332 -8.26 -23.64 16.86
N SER A 333 -9.00 -24.67 16.44
CA SER A 333 -10.06 -24.55 15.44
C SER A 333 -11.33 -23.87 15.97
N LYS A 334 -11.47 -23.73 17.30
CA LYS A 334 -12.58 -22.98 17.90
C LYS A 334 -12.37 -21.47 17.70
N GLU A 335 -13.48 -20.75 17.52
CA GLU A 335 -13.48 -19.29 17.56
C GLU A 335 -12.87 -18.79 18.87
N ILE A 336 -12.10 -17.70 18.81
CA ILE A 336 -11.30 -17.18 19.94
C ILE A 336 -12.14 -17.05 21.23
N ALA A 337 -13.37 -16.53 21.14
CA ALA A 337 -14.25 -16.35 22.30
C ALA A 337 -14.78 -17.67 22.90
N ALA A 338 -14.80 -18.76 22.13
CA ALA A 338 -15.30 -20.08 22.55
C ALA A 338 -14.19 -21.03 23.02
N ARG A 339 -12.94 -20.55 23.10
CA ARG A 339 -11.80 -21.36 23.50
C ARG A 339 -11.74 -21.60 25.01
N SER A 340 -11.13 -22.72 25.40
CA SER A 340 -10.90 -23.10 26.80
C SER A 340 -9.40 -23.16 27.09
N LEU A 341 -8.95 -22.49 28.14
CA LEU A 341 -7.55 -22.37 28.51
C LEU A 341 -6.90 -23.74 28.74
N PRO A 342 -5.81 -24.08 28.01
CA PRO A 342 -5.09 -25.33 28.17
C PRO A 342 -4.66 -25.59 29.61
N GLY A 343 -4.82 -26.83 30.08
CA GLY A 343 -4.38 -27.30 31.41
C GLY A 343 -5.27 -26.91 32.60
N VAL A 344 -6.15 -25.92 32.47
CA VAL A 344 -7.00 -25.40 33.56
C VAL A 344 -8.49 -25.37 33.23
N GLY A 345 -8.88 -25.33 31.94
CA GLY A 345 -10.27 -25.54 31.52
C GLY A 345 -11.20 -24.32 31.59
N PHE A 346 -10.72 -23.15 32.02
CA PHE A 346 -11.51 -21.90 31.99
C PHE A 346 -11.88 -21.50 30.55
N ASN A 347 -13.13 -21.14 30.29
CA ASN A 347 -13.53 -20.54 29.02
C ASN A 347 -13.11 -19.06 28.99
N TYR A 348 -12.09 -18.75 28.19
CA TYR A 348 -11.55 -17.41 28.06
C TYR A 348 -10.72 -17.29 26.77
N PRO A 349 -10.76 -16.15 26.07
CA PRO A 349 -10.03 -16.00 24.81
C PRO A 349 -8.52 -16.11 25.01
N TYR A 350 -7.89 -16.90 24.14
CA TYR A 350 -6.44 -16.99 24.07
C TYR A 350 -6.00 -17.08 22.61
N LEU A 351 -4.80 -16.56 22.33
CA LEU A 351 -4.19 -16.62 21.00
C LEU A 351 -3.06 -17.65 20.98
N THR A 352 -2.89 -18.30 19.84
CA THR A 352 -1.76 -19.17 19.49
C THR A 352 -0.93 -18.55 18.37
N VAL A 353 0.15 -19.24 17.96
CA VAL A 353 1.06 -18.78 16.91
C VAL A 353 0.32 -18.49 15.59
N ASN A 354 -0.56 -19.41 15.15
CA ASN A 354 -1.22 -19.31 13.84
C ASN A 354 -2.33 -18.26 13.78
N ASP A 355 -2.78 -17.74 14.93
CA ASP A 355 -3.73 -16.64 14.95
C ASP A 355 -3.10 -15.33 14.48
N LEU A 356 -1.79 -15.13 14.73
CA LEU A 356 -1.07 -13.89 14.41
C LEU A 356 0.01 -14.05 13.34
N LEU A 357 0.59 -15.24 13.20
CA LEU A 357 1.67 -15.53 12.26
C LEU A 357 1.21 -16.58 11.24
N GLN A 358 1.34 -16.26 9.95
CA GLN A 358 0.92 -17.12 8.85
C GLN A 358 1.76 -18.40 8.78
N GLU A 359 1.13 -19.51 8.38
CA GLU A 359 1.84 -20.76 8.10
C GLU A 359 2.71 -20.67 6.83
N THR A 360 2.46 -19.66 5.99
CA THR A 360 3.19 -19.39 4.74
C THR A 360 3.83 -18.02 4.78
N ILE A 361 4.96 -17.87 4.08
CA ILE A 361 5.57 -16.56 3.78
C ILE A 361 5.66 -16.40 2.27
N VAL A 362 5.38 -15.21 1.74
CA VAL A 362 5.47 -14.94 0.31
C VAL A 362 6.82 -14.31 -0.01
N GLN A 363 7.53 -14.89 -0.98
CA GLN A 363 8.77 -14.36 -1.54
C GLN A 363 8.50 -13.78 -2.94
N VAL A 364 8.96 -12.55 -3.16
CA VAL A 364 8.90 -11.85 -4.46
C VAL A 364 10.26 -11.90 -5.16
N PRO A 365 10.33 -11.76 -6.50
CA PRO A 365 11.58 -11.94 -7.26
C PRO A 365 12.45 -10.67 -7.34
N TYR A 366 12.31 -9.75 -6.37
CA TYR A 366 13.00 -8.47 -6.31
C TYR A 366 13.15 -7.98 -4.86
N GLU A 367 14.03 -7.00 -4.62
CA GLU A 367 14.14 -6.35 -3.31
C GLU A 367 12.89 -5.53 -2.99
N VAL A 368 12.29 -5.75 -1.82
CA VAL A 368 11.15 -4.97 -1.34
C VAL A 368 11.61 -3.58 -0.95
N ASN A 369 10.85 -2.55 -1.32
CA ASN A 369 11.11 -1.15 -1.01
C ASN A 369 10.84 -0.84 0.47
N THR A 370 11.76 -1.23 1.35
CA THR A 370 11.63 -1.07 2.80
C THR A 370 11.64 0.40 3.27
N ASP A 371 12.06 1.34 2.42
CA ASP A 371 11.95 2.78 2.69
C ASP A 371 10.50 3.27 2.60
N ARG A 372 9.68 2.61 1.77
CA ARG A 372 8.29 2.98 1.50
C ARG A 372 7.27 1.99 2.07
N PHE A 373 7.67 0.78 2.44
CA PHE A 373 6.79 -0.24 3.04
C PHE A 373 7.40 -0.78 4.33
N PHE A 374 6.57 -1.17 5.30
CA PHE A 374 7.07 -1.79 6.53
C PHE A 374 7.58 -3.21 6.26
N SER A 375 8.75 -3.53 6.84
CA SER A 375 9.42 -4.83 6.72
C SER A 375 9.75 -5.47 8.08
N GLY A 376 9.42 -4.82 9.20
CA GLY A 376 10.02 -5.17 10.49
C GLY A 376 11.53 -4.96 10.52
N THR A 377 12.21 -5.58 11.49
CA THR A 377 13.67 -5.62 11.58
C THR A 377 14.22 -6.78 10.74
N VAL A 378 15.21 -6.54 9.88
CA VAL A 378 15.81 -7.58 9.03
C VAL A 378 17.26 -7.83 9.43
N LEU A 379 17.59 -9.08 9.77
CA LEU A 379 18.92 -9.51 10.22
C LEU A 379 19.42 -10.65 9.34
N TYR A 380 20.57 -10.45 8.70
CA TYR A 380 21.23 -11.47 7.87
C TYR A 380 22.20 -12.31 8.70
N GLN A 381 22.04 -13.64 8.68
CA GLN A 381 22.92 -14.56 9.39
C GLN A 381 24.30 -14.68 8.71
N PRO A 382 25.36 -15.06 9.45
CA PRO A 382 26.67 -15.32 8.86
C PRO A 382 26.60 -16.34 7.72
N GLY A 383 27.20 -16.01 6.58
CA GLY A 383 27.20 -16.87 5.38
C GLY A 383 26.24 -16.41 4.27
N VAL A 384 25.30 -15.50 4.55
CA VAL A 384 24.49 -14.86 3.50
C VAL A 384 25.34 -13.82 2.75
N THR A 385 25.63 -14.11 1.48
CA THR A 385 26.47 -13.26 0.62
C THR A 385 25.68 -12.13 -0.03
N GLU A 386 24.45 -12.40 -0.46
CA GLU A 386 23.55 -11.41 -1.08
C GLU A 386 22.53 -10.91 -0.05
N LYS A 387 22.69 -9.66 0.38
CA LYS A 387 21.82 -9.02 1.38
C LYS A 387 20.62 -8.35 0.72
N ILE A 388 19.77 -9.15 0.08
CA ILE A 388 18.53 -8.70 -0.58
C ILE A 388 17.35 -9.15 0.28
N PHE A 389 16.44 -8.24 0.63
CA PHE A 389 15.21 -8.58 1.37
C PHE A 389 14.04 -8.65 0.40
N ASN A 390 13.49 -9.85 0.21
CA ASN A 390 12.48 -10.10 -0.82
C ASN A 390 11.24 -10.87 -0.30
N TYR A 391 10.88 -10.66 0.97
CA TYR A 391 9.76 -11.33 1.61
C TYR A 391 8.66 -10.33 2.01
N LEU A 392 7.40 -10.76 1.88
CA LEU A 392 6.23 -10.04 2.40
C LEU A 392 5.92 -10.49 3.83
N LEU A 393 5.14 -9.68 4.56
CA LEU A 393 4.93 -9.86 5.99
C LEU A 393 4.02 -11.07 6.26
N PRO A 394 4.49 -12.14 6.94
CA PRO A 394 3.70 -13.34 7.20
C PRO A 394 2.87 -13.17 8.49
N VAL A 395 2.17 -12.05 8.61
CA VAL A 395 1.32 -11.72 9.77
C VAL A 395 -0.14 -11.75 9.33
N THR A 396 -1.05 -12.17 10.20
CA THR A 396 -2.48 -12.18 9.91
C THR A 396 -3.08 -10.79 10.12
N SER A 397 -4.19 -10.48 9.45
CA SER A 397 -4.90 -9.20 9.66
C SER A 397 -5.40 -9.02 11.10
N LEU A 398 -5.63 -10.13 11.83
CA LEU A 398 -6.02 -10.13 13.25
C LEU A 398 -5.05 -9.36 14.15
N TYR A 399 -3.76 -9.27 13.78
CA TYR A 399 -2.78 -8.46 14.51
C TYR A 399 -3.24 -7.00 14.70
N PHE A 400 -3.90 -6.43 13.70
CA PHE A 400 -4.35 -5.03 13.72
C PHE A 400 -5.62 -4.78 14.53
N GLU A 401 -6.27 -5.83 15.06
CA GLU A 401 -7.29 -5.64 16.11
C GLU A 401 -6.65 -5.16 17.42
N TYR A 402 -5.40 -5.56 17.68
CA TYR A 402 -4.73 -5.32 18.96
C TYR A 402 -3.60 -4.27 18.87
N PHE A 403 -2.95 -4.16 17.71
CA PHE A 403 -1.77 -3.34 17.51
C PHE A 403 -1.90 -2.44 16.27
N THR A 404 -0.95 -1.53 16.09
CA THR A 404 -0.90 -0.58 14.97
C THR A 404 0.15 -0.98 13.93
N PRO A 405 0.09 -0.44 12.70
CA PRO A 405 1.16 -0.55 11.69
C PRO A 405 2.57 -0.20 12.20
N GLN A 406 2.67 0.81 13.07
CA GLN A 406 3.92 1.28 13.64
C GLN A 406 4.50 0.25 14.63
N ASP A 407 3.66 -0.40 15.43
CA ASP A 407 4.10 -1.45 16.36
C ASP A 407 4.75 -2.61 15.61
N LEU A 408 4.19 -2.97 14.44
CA LEU A 408 4.68 -4.07 13.63
C LEU A 408 6.15 -3.90 13.23
N ALA A 409 6.60 -2.66 13.03
CA ALA A 409 7.99 -2.35 12.70
C ALA A 409 8.98 -2.83 13.78
N THR A 410 8.54 -2.85 15.04
CA THR A 410 9.36 -3.22 16.20
C THR A 410 9.05 -4.62 16.71
N HIS A 411 7.82 -5.09 16.56
CA HIS A 411 7.39 -6.42 17.02
C HIS A 411 7.88 -7.53 16.10
N LEU A 412 8.05 -7.28 14.80
CA LEU A 412 8.40 -8.29 13.80
C LEU A 412 9.90 -8.25 13.47
N THR A 413 10.56 -9.41 13.52
CA THR A 413 11.96 -9.56 13.10
C THR A 413 12.13 -10.75 12.16
N PHE A 414 12.87 -10.53 11.06
CA PHE A 414 13.31 -11.54 10.12
C PHE A 414 14.78 -11.88 10.35
N TYR A 415 15.08 -13.18 10.49
CA TYR A 415 16.42 -13.74 10.46
C TYR A 415 16.59 -14.49 9.13
N VAL A 416 17.22 -13.85 8.16
CA VAL A 416 17.47 -14.42 6.84
C VAL A 416 18.73 -15.27 6.89
N ASP A 417 18.58 -16.56 6.59
CA ASP A 417 19.66 -17.55 6.53
C ASP A 417 19.77 -18.09 5.08
N VAL A 418 20.78 -18.92 4.81
CA VAL A 418 21.07 -19.48 3.49
C VAL A 418 19.95 -20.40 2.99
N ASN A 419 19.33 -21.18 3.88
CA ASN A 419 18.37 -22.23 3.50
C ASN A 419 16.94 -22.01 4.01
N HIS A 420 16.73 -21.00 4.85
CA HIS A 420 15.43 -20.73 5.47
C HIS A 420 15.36 -19.29 5.96
N VAL A 421 14.15 -18.83 6.26
CA VAL A 421 13.94 -17.56 6.96
C VAL A 421 13.22 -17.83 8.25
N ARG A 422 13.79 -17.41 9.37
CA ARG A 422 13.12 -17.47 10.66
C ARG A 422 12.49 -16.13 10.98
N VAL A 423 11.23 -16.13 11.37
CA VAL A 423 10.47 -14.93 11.72
C VAL A 423 10.07 -15.01 13.18
N THR A 424 10.29 -13.92 13.91
CA THR A 424 9.80 -13.75 15.27
C THR A 424 8.83 -12.58 15.35
N LEU A 425 7.76 -12.76 16.12
CA LEU A 425 6.78 -11.75 16.43
C LEU A 425 6.67 -11.62 17.95
N GLN A 426 7.16 -10.51 18.49
CA GLN A 426 7.14 -10.22 19.92
C GLN A 426 5.79 -9.62 20.32
N ILE A 427 5.05 -10.32 21.18
CA ILE A 427 3.72 -9.90 21.64
C ILE A 427 3.82 -9.40 23.09
N PRO A 428 3.54 -8.11 23.34
CA PRO A 428 3.53 -7.54 24.69
C PRO A 428 2.44 -8.15 25.59
N THR A 429 2.81 -8.53 26.81
CA THR A 429 1.89 -9.00 27.85
C THR A 429 2.01 -8.18 29.14
N GLU A 430 1.13 -8.41 30.12
CA GLU A 430 1.18 -7.72 31.42
C GLU A 430 2.55 -7.80 32.10
N LYS A 431 3.21 -8.97 32.06
CA LYS A 431 4.61 -9.11 32.48
C LYS A 431 5.49 -9.67 31.37
N GLY A 432 6.18 -8.77 30.67
CA GLY A 432 7.19 -9.11 29.67
C GLY A 432 6.58 -9.27 28.29
N ASN A 433 7.12 -10.22 27.52
CA ASN A 433 6.67 -10.50 26.16
C ASN A 433 6.64 -12.01 25.92
N VAL A 434 5.68 -12.45 25.10
CA VAL A 434 5.69 -13.79 24.53
C VAL A 434 6.14 -13.68 23.08
N VAL A 435 7.16 -14.45 22.69
CA VAL A 435 7.69 -14.44 21.32
C VAL A 435 7.10 -15.61 20.54
N TYR A 436 6.34 -15.31 19.50
CA TYR A 436 5.98 -16.27 18.48
C TYR A 436 7.13 -16.41 17.49
N GLU A 437 7.45 -17.64 17.09
CA GLU A 437 8.57 -17.93 16.21
C GLU A 437 8.16 -19.00 15.20
N ARG A 438 8.58 -18.83 13.94
CA ARG A 438 8.42 -19.83 12.88
C ARG A 438 9.56 -19.74 11.88
N SER A 439 10.09 -20.88 11.48
CA SER A 439 11.07 -21.00 10.39
C SER A 439 10.38 -21.47 9.11
N TYR A 440 10.59 -20.74 8.02
CA TYR A 440 10.00 -21.00 6.71
C TYR A 440 11.04 -21.57 5.74
N TYR A 441 10.64 -22.63 5.02
CA TYR A 441 11.48 -23.37 4.08
C TYR A 441 10.78 -23.49 2.73
N ASP A 442 11.53 -23.68 1.64
CA ASP A 442 10.94 -24.00 0.32
C ASP A 442 10.15 -25.33 0.35
N ASN A 443 10.60 -26.32 1.12
CA ASN A 443 9.94 -27.62 1.24
C ASN A 443 9.90 -28.05 2.71
N PRO A 444 8.94 -27.55 3.51
CA PRO A 444 8.89 -27.85 4.94
C PRO A 444 8.54 -29.31 5.20
N LEU A 445 9.33 -29.98 6.04
CA LEU A 445 9.03 -31.31 6.56
C LEU A 445 8.53 -31.18 7.99
N ASN A 446 7.21 -31.34 8.15
CA ASN A 446 6.49 -31.28 9.40
C ASN A 446 6.10 -32.68 9.89
N SER A 447 6.14 -32.87 11.21
CA SER A 447 5.71 -34.10 11.87
C SER A 447 4.18 -34.21 11.87
N LYS A 448 3.67 -35.42 12.14
CA LYS A 448 2.24 -35.68 12.31
C LYS A 448 1.92 -35.97 13.77
N ASP A 449 0.74 -35.53 14.20
CA ASP A 449 0.23 -35.84 15.53
C ASP A 449 -0.30 -37.29 15.62
N ALA A 450 -0.85 -37.64 16.79
CA ALA A 450 -1.39 -38.98 17.05
C ALA A 450 -2.61 -39.34 16.17
N HIS A 451 -3.24 -38.36 15.54
CA HIS A 451 -4.38 -38.52 14.63
C HIS A 451 -3.95 -38.52 13.16
N GLY A 452 -2.67 -38.31 12.87
CA GLY A 452 -2.12 -38.27 11.51
C GLY A 452 -2.19 -36.89 10.85
N GLU A 453 -2.60 -35.87 11.60
CA GLU A 453 -2.68 -34.48 11.14
C GLU A 453 -1.29 -33.83 11.21
N VAL A 454 -0.99 -32.98 10.23
CA VAL A 454 0.33 -32.33 10.14
C VAL A 454 0.43 -31.23 11.20
N ILE A 455 1.49 -31.26 12.00
CA ILE A 455 1.80 -30.21 12.98
C ILE A 455 2.52 -29.09 12.24
N PRO A 456 1.94 -27.89 12.09
CA PRO A 456 2.51 -26.84 11.26
C PRO A 456 3.62 -26.10 12.01
N GLU A 457 4.68 -26.79 12.42
CA GLU A 457 5.85 -26.20 13.11
C GLU A 457 6.69 -25.34 12.15
N LYS A 458 7.01 -25.89 10.98
CA LYS A 458 7.73 -25.19 9.92
C LYS A 458 6.76 -24.59 8.92
N GLY A 459 7.02 -23.35 8.51
CA GLY A 459 6.26 -22.67 7.48
C GLY A 459 6.78 -22.93 6.06
N HIS A 460 5.96 -22.60 5.06
CA HIS A 460 6.27 -22.77 3.65
C HIS A 460 6.58 -21.43 2.98
N ILE A 461 7.67 -21.34 2.20
CA ILE A 461 7.97 -20.20 1.33
C ILE A 461 7.22 -20.37 0.01
N LEU A 462 6.35 -19.41 -0.32
CA LEU A 462 5.63 -19.36 -1.58
C LEU A 462 6.25 -18.31 -2.50
N LYS A 463 6.63 -18.69 -3.72
CA LYS A 463 7.22 -17.77 -4.69
C LYS A 463 6.11 -17.14 -5.52
N SER A 464 6.05 -15.82 -5.56
CA SER A 464 5.02 -15.08 -6.29
C SER A 464 5.65 -14.02 -7.19
N ARG A 465 5.39 -14.11 -8.49
CA ARG A 465 5.88 -13.16 -9.50
C ARG A 465 4.87 -12.02 -9.69
N VAL A 466 4.70 -11.22 -8.64
CA VAL A 466 3.75 -10.10 -8.64
C VAL A 466 4.45 -8.74 -8.57
N GLY A 467 3.96 -7.77 -9.36
CA GLY A 467 4.34 -6.36 -9.26
C GLY A 467 3.20 -5.55 -8.66
N ILE A 468 3.49 -4.69 -7.68
CA ILE A 468 2.48 -3.86 -7.01
C ILE A 468 2.90 -2.40 -7.03
N GLY A 469 1.99 -1.51 -7.42
CA GLY A 469 2.20 -0.06 -7.44
C GLY A 469 1.03 0.69 -6.81
N VAL A 470 1.30 1.74 -6.04
CA VAL A 470 0.28 2.52 -5.30
C VAL A 470 0.32 3.99 -5.72
N PHE A 471 -0.86 4.56 -5.99
CA PHE A 471 -1.08 5.94 -6.42
C PHE A 471 -2.29 6.58 -5.70
N PRO A 472 -2.21 7.82 -5.20
CA PRO A 472 -0.98 8.48 -4.81
C PRO A 472 -0.35 7.81 -3.59
N PHE A 473 0.92 8.12 -3.30
CA PHE A 473 1.63 7.60 -2.12
C PHE A 473 1.72 8.59 -0.94
N TYR A 474 0.61 9.25 -0.62
CA TYR A 474 0.49 10.13 0.55
C TYR A 474 -0.91 10.04 1.18
N LYS A 475 -1.06 10.56 2.40
CA LYS A 475 -2.36 10.81 3.02
C LYS A 475 -2.39 12.15 3.74
N PHE A 476 -3.51 12.85 3.67
CA PHE A 476 -3.78 14.03 4.49
C PHE A 476 -4.14 13.62 5.91
N VAL A 477 -3.56 14.32 6.89
CA VAL A 477 -3.91 14.15 8.31
C VAL A 477 -4.88 15.22 8.82
N ASP A 478 -4.82 16.44 8.27
CA ASP A 478 -5.63 17.60 8.69
C ASP A 478 -6.81 17.90 7.74
N ALA A 479 -6.83 17.30 6.55
CA ALA A 479 -7.88 17.46 5.55
C ALA A 479 -8.28 16.10 4.93
N PRO A 480 -8.85 15.17 5.72
CA PRO A 480 -9.10 13.79 5.31
C PRO A 480 -10.08 13.66 4.12
N ALA A 481 -10.87 14.70 3.82
CA ALA A 481 -11.74 14.73 2.64
C ALA A 481 -10.98 14.61 1.30
N TYR A 482 -9.66 14.86 1.29
CA TYR A 482 -8.81 14.69 0.12
C TYR A 482 -8.20 13.28 -0.02
N ASN A 483 -8.41 12.41 0.97
CA ASN A 483 -8.01 10.99 0.93
C ASN A 483 -9.11 10.16 0.23
N ASP A 484 -9.61 10.63 -0.92
CA ASP A 484 -10.84 10.12 -1.50
C ASP A 484 -10.64 9.22 -2.72
N PHE A 485 -9.40 9.12 -3.22
CA PHE A 485 -9.06 8.36 -4.42
C PHE A 485 -7.65 7.78 -4.33
N TYR A 486 -7.57 6.45 -4.26
CA TYR A 486 -6.33 5.69 -4.39
C TYR A 486 -6.50 4.58 -5.42
N LYS A 487 -5.42 4.31 -6.15
CA LYS A 487 -5.30 3.25 -7.14
C LYS A 487 -4.14 2.35 -6.79
N VAL A 488 -4.38 1.05 -6.82
CA VAL A 488 -3.36 0.03 -6.61
C VAL A 488 -3.32 -0.88 -7.82
N MET A 489 -2.19 -0.91 -8.50
CA MET A 489 -1.91 -1.83 -9.60
C MET A 489 -1.38 -3.14 -9.03
N LEU A 490 -1.92 -4.27 -9.49
CA LEU A 490 -1.38 -5.61 -9.29
C LEU A 490 -1.15 -6.25 -10.67
N VAL A 491 0.11 -6.56 -10.98
CA VAL A 491 0.49 -7.36 -12.15
C VAL A 491 0.90 -8.75 -11.68
N ASP A 492 0.34 -9.78 -12.31
CA ASP A 492 0.55 -11.20 -12.03
C ASP A 492 1.28 -11.85 -13.21
N GLU A 493 2.58 -12.10 -13.05
CA GLU A 493 3.47 -12.72 -14.04
C GLU A 493 3.69 -14.22 -13.76
N ASP A 494 2.86 -14.85 -12.90
CA ASP A 494 2.84 -16.29 -12.68
C ASP A 494 1.99 -16.98 -13.78
N ILE A 495 2.59 -17.04 -14.98
CA ILE A 495 2.00 -17.52 -16.24
C ILE A 495 2.18 -19.01 -16.51
N ASP A 496 2.67 -19.78 -15.52
CA ASP A 496 2.77 -21.24 -15.62
C ASP A 496 1.38 -21.84 -15.95
N PRO A 497 1.27 -22.86 -16.81
CA PRO A 497 -0.01 -23.49 -17.14
C PRO A 497 -0.85 -23.92 -15.93
N LEU A 498 -0.23 -24.29 -14.80
CA LEU A 498 -0.92 -24.68 -13.56
C LEU A 498 -1.43 -23.48 -12.73
N LEU A 499 -0.97 -22.27 -13.05
CA LEU A 499 -1.25 -21.02 -12.35
C LEU A 499 -2.07 -20.03 -13.20
N VAL A 500 -2.20 -20.23 -14.51
CA VAL A 500 -2.87 -19.28 -15.42
C VAL A 500 -4.32 -18.96 -15.01
N ASN A 501 -5.04 -19.94 -14.47
CA ASN A 501 -6.43 -19.79 -14.00
C ASN A 501 -6.54 -19.42 -12.52
N ARG A 502 -5.42 -19.24 -11.83
CA ARG A 502 -5.33 -18.87 -10.42
C ARG A 502 -4.79 -17.45 -10.31
N ASN A 503 -5.65 -16.50 -9.97
CA ASN A 503 -5.27 -15.09 -9.91
C ASN A 503 -4.92 -14.70 -8.48
N HIS A 504 -3.82 -13.98 -8.33
CA HIS A 504 -3.53 -13.25 -7.10
C HIS A 504 -4.56 -12.13 -6.90
N SER A 505 -4.86 -11.81 -5.64
CA SER A 505 -5.78 -10.72 -5.30
C SER A 505 -5.32 -9.92 -4.09
N LEU A 506 -5.82 -8.68 -3.99
CA LEU A 506 -5.57 -7.79 -2.87
C LEU A 506 -6.88 -7.45 -2.18
N THR A 507 -6.86 -7.44 -0.85
CA THR A 507 -7.93 -6.94 0.01
C THR A 507 -7.39 -5.79 0.84
N PHE A 508 -8.16 -4.71 1.03
CA PHE A 508 -7.70 -3.49 1.69
C PHE A 508 -8.42 -3.25 3.01
N TYR A 509 -7.74 -2.64 3.96
CA TYR A 509 -8.26 -2.40 5.29
C TYR A 509 -7.96 -0.97 5.74
N SER A 510 -8.87 -0.35 6.48
CA SER A 510 -8.67 0.94 7.16
C SER A 510 -9.30 0.91 8.54
N GLY A 511 -8.58 1.38 9.56
CA GLY A 511 -9.01 1.35 10.97
C GLY A 511 -9.32 -0.07 11.47
N GLY A 512 -8.61 -1.08 10.97
CA GLY A 512 -8.83 -2.50 11.27
C GLY A 512 -10.05 -3.13 10.59
N ARG A 513 -10.79 -2.40 9.75
CA ARG A 513 -11.95 -2.91 9.01
C ARG A 513 -11.63 -3.11 7.54
N GLN A 514 -12.13 -4.21 6.98
CA GLN A 514 -12.05 -4.47 5.54
C GLN A 514 -12.85 -3.43 4.76
N LEU A 515 -12.31 -2.98 3.63
CA LEU A 515 -12.97 -2.09 2.69
C LEU A 515 -13.68 -2.93 1.61
N ASP A 516 -15.00 -3.00 1.67
CA ASP A 516 -15.80 -3.79 0.74
C ASP A 516 -16.26 -2.99 -0.48
N ALA A 517 -16.48 -3.67 -1.61
CA ALA A 517 -16.97 -3.05 -2.85
C ALA A 517 -18.37 -2.42 -2.68
N GLY A 518 -19.18 -2.93 -1.76
CA GLY A 518 -20.53 -2.43 -1.45
C GLY A 518 -20.59 -1.31 -0.40
N GLY A 519 -19.45 -0.81 0.10
CA GLY A 519 -19.37 0.12 1.23
C GLY A 519 -19.85 1.56 0.96
N GLY A 520 -20.39 1.85 -0.23
CA GLY A 520 -20.91 3.17 -0.59
C GLY A 520 -19.81 4.20 -0.80
N ILE A 521 -19.71 5.20 0.08
CA ILE A 521 -18.71 6.28 -0.01
C ILE A 521 -17.29 5.76 0.28
N ILE A 522 -17.17 4.85 1.25
CA ILE A 522 -15.91 4.20 1.63
C ILE A 522 -15.93 2.79 1.08
N SER A 523 -15.11 2.51 0.07
CA SER A 523 -15.15 1.23 -0.64
C SER A 523 -13.82 0.92 -1.31
N ALA A 524 -13.56 -0.38 -1.55
CA ALA A 524 -12.52 -0.84 -2.46
C ALA A 524 -13.14 -1.69 -3.58
N THR A 525 -12.91 -1.31 -4.84
CA THR A 525 -13.38 -2.04 -6.02
C THR A 525 -12.22 -2.50 -6.87
N SER A 526 -12.36 -3.61 -7.61
CA SER A 526 -11.32 -4.15 -8.47
C SER A 526 -11.79 -4.28 -9.92
N GLN A 527 -10.92 -3.96 -10.88
CA GLN A 527 -11.14 -4.22 -12.30
C GLN A 527 -9.93 -4.90 -12.92
N ARG A 528 -10.16 -6.08 -13.51
CA ARG A 528 -9.14 -6.77 -14.31
C ARG A 528 -9.07 -6.12 -15.68
N ARG A 529 -7.87 -5.66 -16.08
CA ARG A 529 -7.64 -5.00 -17.37
C ARG A 529 -7.04 -5.96 -18.39
N THR A 530 -5.86 -6.49 -18.10
CA THR A 530 -5.23 -7.52 -18.94
C THR A 530 -5.47 -8.90 -18.35
N LYS A 531 -5.93 -9.84 -19.20
CA LYS A 531 -6.18 -11.22 -18.80
C LYS A 531 -4.87 -12.01 -18.79
N LYS A 532 -4.63 -12.74 -17.70
CA LYS A 532 -3.51 -13.68 -17.60
C LYS A 532 -3.68 -14.84 -18.60
N SER A 533 -2.60 -15.20 -19.28
CA SER A 533 -2.51 -16.32 -20.22
C SER A 533 -1.15 -17.01 -20.13
N ASN A 534 -0.96 -18.12 -20.84
CA ASN A 534 0.32 -18.83 -20.88
C ASN A 534 1.45 -18.01 -21.57
N SER A 535 1.12 -16.89 -22.21
CA SER A 535 2.07 -16.01 -22.89
C SER A 535 1.96 -14.54 -22.47
N SER A 536 1.10 -14.20 -21.50
CA SER A 536 0.90 -12.81 -21.05
C SER A 536 0.59 -12.76 -19.56
N ALA A 537 1.25 -11.83 -18.85
CA ALA A 537 0.90 -11.50 -17.47
C ALA A 537 -0.54 -10.96 -17.38
N GLY A 538 -1.18 -11.11 -16.22
CA GLY A 538 -2.46 -10.47 -15.93
C GLY A 538 -2.27 -9.15 -15.19
N SER A 539 -3.21 -8.21 -15.33
CA SER A 539 -3.24 -6.97 -14.55
C SER A 539 -4.61 -6.71 -13.93
N THR A 540 -4.62 -6.28 -12.68
CA THR A 540 -5.82 -5.88 -11.94
C THR A 540 -5.57 -4.55 -11.23
N TYR A 541 -6.51 -3.62 -11.36
CA TYR A 541 -6.45 -2.30 -10.75
C TYR A 541 -7.52 -2.20 -9.69
N TYR A 542 -7.11 -1.85 -8.48
CA TYR A 542 -7.99 -1.62 -7.36
C TYR A 542 -8.17 -0.12 -7.16
N GLU A 543 -9.41 0.32 -6.92
CA GLU A 543 -9.77 1.69 -6.61
C GLU A 543 -10.34 1.76 -5.19
N ILE A 544 -9.70 2.55 -4.34
CA ILE A 544 -10.15 2.81 -2.98
C ILE A 544 -10.73 4.24 -2.97
N ARG A 545 -11.98 4.35 -2.51
CA ARG A 545 -12.72 5.62 -2.42
C ARG A 545 -13.03 6.01 -0.99
N GLY A 546 -13.13 7.31 -0.75
CA GLY A 546 -13.59 7.90 0.50
C GLY A 546 -12.61 7.82 1.69
N THR A 547 -11.54 7.04 1.57
CA THR A 547 -10.43 7.01 2.53
C THR A 547 -9.16 6.43 1.87
N HIS A 548 -8.04 6.55 2.57
CA HIS A 548 -6.84 5.74 2.36
C HIS A 548 -7.00 4.34 2.97
N PHE A 549 -6.10 3.42 2.65
CA PHE A 549 -5.99 2.14 3.36
C PHE A 549 -4.78 2.15 4.30
N ASP A 550 -4.81 1.38 5.38
CA ASP A 550 -3.69 1.23 6.32
C ASP A 550 -2.78 0.06 5.92
N TYR A 551 -3.37 -1.01 5.39
CA TYR A 551 -2.67 -2.18 4.88
C TYR A 551 -3.49 -2.91 3.83
N ALA A 552 -2.80 -3.68 2.99
CA ALA A 552 -3.38 -4.59 2.03
C ALA A 552 -2.96 -6.03 2.36
N GLU A 553 -3.87 -6.98 2.19
CA GLU A 553 -3.59 -8.41 2.26
C GLU A 553 -3.53 -8.99 0.85
N LEU A 554 -2.37 -9.53 0.48
CA LEU A 554 -2.17 -10.30 -0.74
C LEU A 554 -2.61 -11.75 -0.49
N VAL A 555 -3.52 -12.24 -1.33
CA VAL A 555 -3.86 -13.66 -1.42
C VAL A 555 -3.05 -14.27 -2.57
N HIS A 556 -2.06 -15.09 -2.21
CA HIS A 556 -1.27 -15.86 -3.15
C HIS A 556 -2.00 -17.17 -3.51
N ALA A 557 -2.47 -17.30 -4.75
CA ALA A 557 -3.14 -18.50 -5.25
C ALA A 557 -2.13 -19.48 -5.88
N GLY A 558 -1.48 -20.29 -5.04
CA GLY A 558 -0.53 -21.32 -5.47
C GLY A 558 -1.20 -22.61 -5.97
N VAL A 559 -0.38 -23.61 -6.37
CA VAL A 559 -0.89 -24.86 -6.92
C VAL A 559 -1.59 -25.72 -5.87
N ASP A 560 -0.90 -25.97 -4.76
CA ASP A 560 -1.39 -26.84 -3.68
C ASP A 560 -1.71 -26.06 -2.40
N VAL A 561 -1.11 -24.88 -2.25
CA VAL A 561 -1.21 -24.05 -1.04
C VAL A 561 -1.59 -22.63 -1.44
N THR A 562 -2.63 -22.09 -0.79
CA THR A 562 -2.93 -20.66 -0.82
C THR A 562 -2.22 -20.00 0.35
N GLY A 563 -1.51 -18.91 0.10
CA GLY A 563 -0.86 -18.12 1.14
C GLY A 563 -1.47 -16.74 1.28
N ARG A 564 -1.23 -16.12 2.42
CA ARG A 564 -1.58 -14.72 2.69
C ARG A 564 -0.35 -13.96 3.18
N ALA A 565 -0.23 -12.72 2.77
CA ALA A 565 0.81 -11.83 3.26
C ALA A 565 0.32 -10.38 3.32
N LEU A 566 0.81 -9.64 4.31
CA LEU A 566 0.46 -8.22 4.46
C LEU A 566 1.47 -7.33 3.75
N ILE A 567 0.95 -6.25 3.19
CA ILE A 567 1.69 -5.13 2.60
C ILE A 567 1.22 -3.87 3.31
N VAL A 568 2.12 -3.22 4.02
CA VAL A 568 1.79 -2.07 4.86
C VAL A 568 2.58 -0.85 4.35
N PRO A 569 1.93 0.09 3.64
CA PRO A 569 2.59 1.28 3.12
C PRO A 569 2.98 2.26 4.22
N LYS A 570 4.13 2.92 4.06
CA LYS A 570 4.56 4.08 4.83
C LYS A 570 4.13 5.34 4.09
N PHE A 571 2.82 5.61 4.08
CA PHE A 571 2.30 6.82 3.43
C PHE A 571 2.98 8.07 3.95
N GLN A 572 3.34 8.98 3.05
CA GLN A 572 3.78 10.31 3.45
C GLN A 572 2.59 11.06 4.06
N GLU A 573 2.71 11.47 5.33
CA GLU A 573 1.68 12.25 6.00
C GLU A 573 1.81 13.72 5.59
N MET A 574 0.72 14.26 5.04
CA MET A 574 0.66 15.59 4.45
C MET A 574 -0.34 16.47 5.18
N HIS A 575 -0.01 17.75 5.24
CA HIS A 575 -0.87 18.82 5.74
C HIS A 575 -1.26 19.75 4.59
N GLN A 576 -2.34 20.52 4.76
CA GLN A 576 -2.66 21.58 3.79
C GLN A 576 -1.54 22.61 3.72
N GLY A 577 -0.99 22.78 2.52
CA GLY A 577 0.07 23.74 2.28
C GLY A 577 -0.43 25.19 2.24
N ILE A 578 0.53 26.12 2.17
CA ILE A 578 0.26 27.56 2.09
C ILE A 578 0.58 28.16 0.71
N GLN A 579 1.30 27.42 -0.15
CA GLN A 579 1.70 27.92 -1.46
C GLN A 579 0.53 27.85 -2.45
N ASN A 580 0.29 28.93 -3.19
CA ASN A 580 -0.73 28.96 -4.22
C ASN A 580 -0.11 28.56 -5.56
N PHE A 581 -0.72 27.60 -6.24
CA PHE A 581 -0.30 27.19 -7.57
C PHE A 581 -1.29 27.65 -8.63
N THR A 582 -0.78 28.04 -9.80
CA THR A 582 -1.57 28.21 -11.02
C THR A 582 -1.00 27.26 -12.07
N PHE A 583 -1.83 26.34 -12.56
CA PHE A 583 -1.51 25.45 -13.66
C PHE A 583 -2.16 25.94 -14.94
N ALA A 584 -1.47 25.80 -16.06
CA ALA A 584 -1.97 26.08 -17.38
C ALA A 584 -1.81 24.83 -18.26
N ILE A 585 -2.92 24.37 -18.83
CA ILE A 585 -3.01 23.11 -19.58
C ILE A 585 -3.37 23.43 -21.02
N ASP A 586 -2.38 23.28 -21.90
CA ASP A 586 -2.56 23.36 -23.35
C ASP A 586 -2.96 21.98 -23.89
N PHE A 587 -4.27 21.74 -23.94
CA PHE A 587 -4.87 20.56 -24.56
C PHE A 587 -4.89 20.72 -26.09
N GLY A 588 -3.80 20.32 -26.73
CA GLY A 588 -3.62 20.41 -28.18
C GLY A 588 -4.18 19.20 -28.94
N THR A 589 -4.37 19.37 -30.25
CA THR A 589 -4.82 18.30 -31.17
C THR A 589 -3.90 17.09 -31.15
N SER A 590 -2.59 17.33 -31.30
CA SER A 590 -1.58 16.26 -31.35
C SER A 590 -0.90 16.01 -30.01
N ASN A 591 -0.53 17.08 -29.29
CA ASN A 591 0.19 17.00 -28.03
C ASN A 591 -0.41 17.95 -26.98
N THR A 592 -0.41 17.50 -25.74
CA THR A 592 -0.81 18.28 -24.56
C THR A 592 0.42 18.73 -23.79
N HIS A 593 0.46 19.98 -23.32
CA HIS A 593 1.54 20.50 -22.48
C HIS A 593 0.99 21.15 -21.20
N ILE A 594 1.78 21.11 -20.12
CA ILE A 594 1.38 21.64 -18.82
C ILE A 594 2.53 22.45 -18.24
N ALA A 595 2.23 23.68 -17.86
CA ALA A 595 3.12 24.56 -17.11
C ALA A 595 2.46 25.03 -15.82
N TYR A 596 3.25 25.41 -14.83
CA TYR A 596 2.74 25.93 -13.57
C TYR A 596 3.67 26.97 -12.95
N THR A 597 3.10 27.82 -12.09
CA THR A 597 3.86 28.70 -11.20
C THR A 597 3.36 28.57 -9.77
N SER A 598 4.24 28.75 -8.79
CA SER A 598 3.94 28.74 -7.35
C SER A 598 3.87 30.15 -6.74
N GLY A 599 3.81 31.20 -7.57
CA GLY A 599 3.64 32.58 -7.13
C GLY A 599 3.90 33.61 -8.24
N SER A 600 3.46 34.85 -8.01
CA SER A 600 3.40 35.90 -9.05
C SER A 600 4.73 36.39 -9.61
N ASN A 601 5.80 36.20 -8.86
CA ASN A 601 7.15 36.61 -9.27
C ASN A 601 8.04 35.42 -9.66
N GLN A 602 7.48 34.21 -9.76
CA GLN A 602 8.24 33.02 -10.17
C GLN A 602 7.98 32.73 -11.66
N PRO A 603 9.05 32.45 -12.44
CA PRO A 603 8.88 32.00 -13.81
C PRO A 603 8.12 30.66 -13.82
N PRO A 604 7.16 30.47 -14.75
CA PRO A 604 6.51 29.19 -14.96
C PRO A 604 7.52 28.08 -15.21
N LYS A 605 7.20 26.90 -14.69
CA LYS A 605 7.97 25.66 -14.83
C LYS A 605 7.11 24.65 -15.55
N GLU A 606 7.76 23.80 -16.33
CA GLU A 606 7.10 22.65 -16.95
C GLU A 606 6.67 21.64 -15.89
N PHE A 607 5.56 20.95 -16.15
CA PHE A 607 5.15 19.84 -15.31
C PHE A 607 6.16 18.70 -15.39
N SER A 608 6.49 18.16 -14.23
CA SER A 608 7.43 17.04 -14.09
C SER A 608 7.03 16.19 -12.88
N ILE A 609 7.44 14.93 -12.91
CA ILE A 609 7.46 14.03 -11.75
C ILE A 609 8.91 13.60 -11.58
N THR A 610 9.48 13.91 -10.43
CA THR A 610 10.88 13.65 -10.08
C THR A 610 10.96 12.60 -8.98
N ALA A 611 12.16 12.13 -8.65
CA ALA A 611 12.36 11.21 -7.53
C ALA A 611 11.92 11.80 -6.16
N ASN A 612 11.85 13.13 -6.03
CA ASN A 612 11.48 13.81 -4.78
C ASN A 612 9.96 13.96 -4.59
N ASP A 613 9.18 13.87 -5.67
CA ASP A 613 7.73 14.04 -5.66
C ASP A 613 7.04 12.94 -6.47
N LEU A 614 7.54 11.71 -6.29
CA LEU A 614 6.95 10.49 -6.83
C LEU A 614 5.49 10.37 -6.42
N GLN A 615 4.63 10.22 -7.43
CA GLN A 615 3.19 10.04 -7.21
C GLN A 615 2.82 8.56 -7.15
N VAL A 616 3.49 7.73 -7.96
CA VAL A 616 3.39 6.26 -7.92
C VAL A 616 4.59 5.71 -7.18
N VAL A 617 4.36 4.80 -6.24
CA VAL A 617 5.43 4.06 -5.56
C VAL A 617 5.22 2.57 -5.76
N MET A 618 6.26 1.90 -6.25
CA MET A 618 6.29 0.45 -6.46
C MET A 618 6.75 -0.27 -5.18
N LEU A 619 6.24 -1.48 -4.97
CA LEU A 619 6.72 -2.41 -3.94
C LEU A 619 8.18 -2.82 -4.19
N ASN A 620 8.60 -2.82 -5.46
CA ASN A 620 9.98 -2.97 -5.89
C ASN A 620 10.86 -1.81 -5.43
N LYS A 621 12.01 -2.10 -4.84
CA LYS A 621 13.00 -1.08 -4.50
C LYS A 621 13.71 -0.58 -5.78
N PRO A 622 13.83 0.75 -5.97
CA PRO A 622 14.68 1.27 -7.05
C PRO A 622 16.16 0.92 -6.82
N SER A 623 16.96 0.92 -7.88
CA SER A 623 18.41 0.69 -7.75
C SER A 623 19.10 1.80 -6.96
N ASP A 624 20.00 1.40 -6.06
CA ASP A 624 20.86 2.30 -5.27
C ASP A 624 22.13 2.74 -6.02
N ASP A 625 22.31 2.32 -7.28
CA ASP A 625 23.47 2.70 -8.10
C ASP A 625 23.41 4.18 -8.51
N ALA A 626 24.25 4.99 -7.87
CA ALA A 626 24.33 6.43 -8.10
C ALA A 626 24.88 6.84 -9.48
N SER A 627 25.46 5.90 -10.25
CA SER A 627 25.89 6.17 -11.63
C SER A 627 24.75 6.20 -12.64
N LEU A 628 23.59 5.66 -12.26
CA LEU A 628 22.40 5.59 -13.09
C LEU A 628 21.56 6.87 -12.94
N THR A 629 20.90 7.27 -14.02
CA THR A 629 19.90 8.34 -13.94
C THR A 629 18.69 7.87 -13.11
N ASP A 630 17.89 8.81 -12.58
CA ASP A 630 16.69 8.45 -11.81
C ASP A 630 15.78 7.50 -12.62
N TYR A 631 15.50 7.81 -13.89
CA TYR A 631 14.69 6.94 -14.74
C TYR A 631 15.26 5.51 -14.83
N GLN A 632 16.58 5.36 -14.98
CA GLN A 632 17.24 4.06 -15.05
C GLN A 632 17.16 3.30 -13.72
N ARG A 633 17.27 3.99 -12.58
CA ARG A 633 17.14 3.39 -11.24
C ARG A 633 15.76 2.81 -10.99
N PHE A 634 14.72 3.53 -11.43
CA PHE A 634 13.32 3.11 -11.24
C PHE A 634 12.84 2.08 -12.29
N HIS A 635 13.50 1.97 -13.45
CA HIS A 635 13.08 1.06 -14.54
C HIS A 635 14.07 -0.07 -14.86
N LYS A 636 15.30 0.23 -15.30
CA LYS A 636 16.22 -0.78 -15.88
C LYS A 636 16.69 -1.85 -14.89
N ARG A 637 16.77 -1.54 -13.60
CA ARG A 637 17.24 -2.49 -12.56
C ARG A 637 16.27 -2.71 -11.40
N GLY A 638 15.25 -1.87 -11.24
CA GLY A 638 14.30 -1.96 -10.13
C GLY A 638 13.33 -3.15 -10.20
N PHE A 639 12.94 -3.59 -11.40
CA PHE A 639 11.97 -4.68 -11.58
C PHE A 639 12.56 -6.10 -11.55
N GLY A 640 13.89 -6.23 -11.42
CA GLY A 640 14.57 -7.53 -11.44
C GLY A 640 14.29 -8.31 -12.74
N ARG A 641 13.63 -9.47 -12.63
CA ARG A 641 13.27 -10.35 -13.76
C ARG A 641 11.81 -10.21 -14.22
N LEU A 642 11.08 -9.18 -13.77
CA LEU A 642 9.66 -8.97 -14.08
C LEU A 642 9.46 -7.98 -15.23
N PHE A 643 9.72 -8.41 -16.45
CA PHE A 643 9.62 -7.57 -17.64
C PHE A 643 8.18 -7.17 -17.98
N ALA A 644 7.20 -8.00 -17.63
CA ALA A 644 5.79 -7.70 -17.90
C ALA A 644 5.25 -6.59 -16.99
N VAL A 645 5.72 -6.53 -15.74
CA VAL A 645 5.37 -5.46 -14.79
C VAL A 645 5.77 -4.10 -15.34
N GLU A 646 7.00 -3.98 -15.85
CA GLU A 646 7.49 -2.72 -16.43
C GLU A 646 6.66 -2.33 -17.66
N THR A 647 6.35 -3.30 -18.54
CA THR A 647 5.57 -3.07 -19.76
C THR A 647 4.16 -2.60 -19.44
N LEU A 648 3.47 -3.27 -18.51
CA LEU A 648 2.10 -2.94 -18.13
C LEU A 648 2.03 -1.63 -17.34
N LEU A 649 2.98 -1.36 -16.43
CA LEU A 649 3.10 -0.06 -15.74
C LEU A 649 3.11 1.10 -16.73
N LYS A 650 3.93 1.00 -17.78
CA LYS A 650 4.11 2.05 -18.78
C LYS A 650 2.89 2.24 -19.68
N ARG A 651 2.13 1.18 -19.96
CA ARG A 651 0.96 1.21 -20.87
C ARG A 651 -0.35 1.54 -20.16
N GLU A 652 -0.56 0.94 -19.00
CA GLU A 652 -1.86 0.89 -18.32
C GLU A 652 -1.93 1.79 -17.07
N PHE A 653 -0.78 2.34 -16.63
CA PHE A 653 -0.67 3.16 -15.44
C PHE A 653 0.21 4.40 -15.69
N ILE A 654 0.58 5.10 -14.61
CA ILE A 654 1.33 6.37 -14.71
C ILE A 654 2.85 6.10 -14.72
N PRO A 655 3.62 6.71 -15.63
CA PRO A 655 5.09 6.67 -15.58
C PRO A 655 5.64 7.21 -14.25
N LEU A 656 6.63 6.52 -13.70
CA LEU A 656 7.20 6.88 -12.39
C LEU A 656 7.90 8.25 -12.40
N ILE A 657 8.59 8.57 -13.49
CA ILE A 657 9.35 9.81 -13.68
C ILE A 657 8.94 10.45 -15.01
N ILE A 658 8.65 11.75 -14.99
CA ILE A 658 8.25 12.54 -16.17
C ILE A 658 9.09 13.81 -16.25
N ASN A 659 9.61 14.12 -17.44
CA ASN A 659 10.34 15.35 -17.77
C ASN A 659 11.57 15.63 -16.86
N SER A 660 12.20 14.58 -16.34
CA SER A 660 13.41 14.67 -15.49
C SER A 660 14.20 13.35 -15.50
N GLY A 661 15.46 13.38 -15.02
CA GLY A 661 16.22 12.17 -14.72
C GLY A 661 16.48 11.22 -15.89
N GLY A 662 16.52 11.72 -17.13
CA GLY A 662 16.68 10.91 -18.34
C GLY A 662 15.42 10.11 -18.73
N SER A 663 14.23 10.53 -18.28
CA SER A 663 12.97 9.88 -18.63
C SER A 663 12.66 9.96 -20.11
N LEU A 664 12.10 8.86 -20.65
CA LEU A 664 11.53 8.80 -21.99
C LEU A 664 10.14 9.47 -22.07
N TYR A 665 9.54 9.78 -20.92
CA TYR A 665 8.22 10.40 -20.81
C TYR A 665 8.36 11.86 -20.45
N SER A 666 7.69 12.75 -21.19
CA SER A 666 7.76 14.20 -20.99
C SER A 666 6.44 14.88 -21.38
N PHE A 667 6.27 16.11 -20.92
CA PHE A 667 5.33 17.05 -21.52
C PHE A 667 6.14 18.01 -22.42
N PRO A 668 5.70 18.30 -23.66
CA PRO A 668 4.44 17.88 -24.26
C PRO A 668 4.36 16.36 -24.52
N THR A 669 3.26 15.73 -24.13
CA THR A 669 2.96 14.32 -24.42
C THR A 669 1.88 14.23 -25.49
N ARG A 670 1.80 13.12 -26.22
CA ARG A 670 0.73 12.89 -27.19
C ARG A 670 -0.65 13.01 -26.53
N THR A 671 -1.57 13.75 -27.14
CA THR A 671 -2.97 13.84 -26.70
C THR A 671 -3.70 12.56 -27.11
N ALA A 672 -3.52 11.52 -26.32
CA ALA A 672 -4.04 10.19 -26.61
C ALA A 672 -4.47 9.44 -25.35
N THR A 673 -5.46 8.56 -25.49
CA THR A 673 -5.86 7.58 -24.48
C THR A 673 -5.34 6.20 -24.87
N CYS A 674 -4.96 5.41 -23.86
CA CYS A 674 -4.68 3.97 -23.97
C CYS A 674 -5.87 3.22 -23.38
N GLU A 675 -6.52 2.40 -24.20
CA GLU A 675 -7.81 1.78 -23.91
C GLU A 675 -7.72 0.27 -24.01
N SER A 676 -8.43 -0.43 -23.11
CA SER A 676 -8.68 -1.86 -23.29
C SER A 676 -9.44 -2.10 -24.59
N ILE A 677 -9.22 -3.26 -25.23
CA ILE A 677 -9.80 -3.60 -26.54
C ILE A 677 -11.32 -3.39 -26.60
N ASP A 678 -12.03 -3.63 -25.50
CA ASP A 678 -13.51 -3.56 -25.40
C ASP A 678 -14.00 -2.31 -24.64
N PHE A 679 -13.18 -1.25 -24.56
CA PHE A 679 -13.51 -0.05 -23.79
C PHE A 679 -14.86 0.57 -24.18
N GLU A 680 -15.22 0.59 -25.46
CA GLU A 680 -16.42 1.26 -25.95
C GLU A 680 -17.71 0.72 -25.31
N ASN A 681 -17.70 -0.57 -24.96
CA ASN A 681 -18.82 -1.30 -24.34
C ASN A 681 -18.76 -1.33 -22.81
N GLN A 682 -17.78 -0.67 -22.19
CA GLN A 682 -17.56 -0.68 -20.74
C GLN A 682 -17.80 0.68 -20.09
N ILE A 683 -18.08 0.68 -18.79
CA ILE A 683 -18.06 1.90 -17.98
C ILE A 683 -16.60 2.35 -17.85
N PRO A 684 -16.27 3.63 -18.09
CA PRO A 684 -14.91 4.12 -17.93
C PRO A 684 -14.47 4.02 -16.47
N THR A 685 -13.31 3.42 -16.28
CA THR A 685 -12.63 3.36 -15.00
C THR A 685 -11.18 3.70 -15.23
N LEU A 686 -10.73 4.82 -14.67
CA LEU A 686 -9.36 5.27 -14.84
C LEU A 686 -8.37 4.17 -14.39
N PHE A 687 -7.37 3.90 -15.24
CA PHE A 687 -6.41 2.78 -15.19
C PHE A 687 -7.01 1.37 -15.32
N GLY A 688 -8.29 1.17 -15.03
CA GLY A 688 -8.98 -0.11 -15.14
C GLY A 688 -9.29 -0.51 -16.58
N ASN A 689 -9.61 0.47 -17.44
CA ASN A 689 -9.78 0.26 -18.88
C ASN A 689 -9.40 1.45 -19.77
N ILE A 690 -9.04 2.61 -19.18
CA ILE A 690 -8.60 3.80 -19.90
C ILE A 690 -7.60 4.62 -19.07
N ASN A 691 -6.58 5.19 -19.70
CA ASN A 691 -5.63 6.15 -19.13
C ASN A 691 -4.99 6.98 -20.25
N ILE A 692 -4.15 7.96 -19.91
CA ILE A 692 -3.31 8.70 -20.85
C ILE A 692 -2.31 7.75 -21.50
N GLY A 693 -2.24 7.77 -22.83
CA GLY A 693 -1.33 6.95 -23.63
C GLY A 693 0.11 7.44 -23.63
N PHE A 694 0.75 7.59 -22.46
CA PHE A 694 2.13 8.06 -22.35
C PHE A 694 3.14 7.26 -23.19
N SER A 695 2.88 5.97 -23.38
CA SER A 695 3.79 5.05 -24.08
C SER A 695 3.62 4.99 -25.59
N ILE A 696 2.63 5.67 -26.18
CA ILE A 696 2.29 5.56 -27.61
C ILE A 696 3.48 5.76 -28.57
N ASN A 697 4.44 6.63 -28.20
CA ASN A 697 5.63 6.94 -29.01
C ASN A 697 6.88 6.11 -28.63
N THR A 698 6.75 5.21 -27.65
CA THR A 698 7.84 4.42 -27.06
C THR A 698 7.57 2.91 -27.10
N GLU A 699 6.49 2.48 -27.77
CA GLU A 699 6.22 1.06 -27.98
C GLU A 699 7.16 0.47 -29.04
N GLY A 700 7.62 -0.76 -28.80
CA GLY A 700 8.48 -1.51 -29.74
C GLY A 700 7.74 -2.65 -30.44
N THR A 701 8.38 -3.21 -31.47
CA THR A 701 7.84 -4.20 -32.43
C THR A 701 7.39 -5.57 -31.89
N HIS A 702 7.55 -5.88 -30.59
CA HIS A 702 7.28 -7.22 -30.03
C HIS A 702 6.04 -7.31 -29.11
N GLN A 703 5.07 -6.39 -29.22
CA GLN A 703 4.04 -6.21 -28.19
C GLN A 703 2.63 -6.75 -28.49
N ASP A 704 2.47 -7.68 -29.44
CA ASP A 704 1.18 -8.34 -29.71
C ASP A 704 0.55 -8.99 -28.45
N GLN A 705 1.38 -9.39 -27.48
CA GLN A 705 0.96 -10.07 -26.24
C GLN A 705 0.12 -9.19 -25.30
N TYR A 706 0.23 -7.85 -25.40
CA TYR A 706 -0.45 -6.89 -24.52
C TYR A 706 -1.27 -5.88 -25.32
N LYS A 707 -1.78 -6.27 -26.50
CA LYS A 707 -2.47 -5.36 -27.43
C LYS A 707 -3.55 -4.53 -26.71
N GLN A 708 -3.38 -3.21 -26.74
CA GLN A 708 -4.34 -2.18 -26.33
C GLN A 708 -4.60 -1.28 -27.54
N ASN A 709 -5.67 -0.48 -27.48
CA ASN A 709 -5.98 0.50 -28.51
C ASN A 709 -5.52 1.88 -28.04
N TYR A 710 -4.82 2.60 -28.91
CA TYR A 710 -4.57 4.02 -28.70
C TYR A 710 -5.59 4.83 -29.48
N HIS A 711 -6.21 5.79 -28.83
CA HIS A 711 -7.08 6.75 -29.51
C HIS A 711 -6.45 8.13 -29.45
N THR A 712 -6.25 8.74 -30.62
CA THR A 712 -5.67 10.10 -30.75
C THR A 712 -6.75 11.11 -31.16
N ASP A 713 -6.36 12.36 -31.43
CA ASP A 713 -7.27 13.40 -31.93
C ASP A 713 -8.52 13.64 -31.04
N LEU A 714 -8.34 13.52 -29.73
CA LEU A 714 -9.41 13.61 -28.72
C LEU A 714 -10.16 14.97 -28.74
N LYS A 715 -9.54 16.01 -29.32
CA LYS A 715 -10.09 17.37 -29.38
C LYS A 715 -11.18 17.55 -30.44
N TRP A 716 -11.13 16.80 -31.54
CA TRP A 716 -12.01 17.02 -32.71
C TRP A 716 -12.81 15.80 -33.14
N SER A 717 -12.20 14.61 -33.11
CA SER A 717 -12.78 13.41 -33.73
C SER A 717 -14.00 12.86 -32.97
N GLU A 718 -14.22 13.29 -31.73
CA GLU A 718 -15.02 12.53 -30.76
C GLU A 718 -15.94 13.40 -29.87
N THR A 719 -15.90 14.73 -30.02
CA THR A 719 -16.59 15.70 -29.13
C THR A 719 -18.12 15.54 -29.08
N LEU A 720 -18.72 14.93 -30.11
CA LEU A 720 -20.15 14.74 -30.24
C LEU A 720 -20.63 13.33 -29.86
N SER A 721 -19.73 12.36 -29.64
CA SER A 721 -20.07 10.98 -29.28
C SER A 721 -20.05 10.77 -27.75
N ASN A 722 -20.85 9.83 -27.24
CA ASN A 722 -20.82 9.48 -25.82
C ASN A 722 -19.48 8.83 -25.42
N THR A 723 -18.89 8.02 -26.30
CA THR A 723 -17.58 7.39 -26.07
C THR A 723 -16.47 8.43 -26.04
N GLY A 724 -16.52 9.39 -26.94
CA GLY A 724 -15.59 10.50 -27.01
C GLY A 724 -15.58 11.38 -25.78
N LYS A 725 -16.77 11.76 -25.29
CA LYS A 725 -16.90 12.49 -24.00
C LYS A 725 -16.28 11.70 -22.84
N ARG A 726 -16.50 10.38 -22.79
CA ARG A 726 -15.89 9.48 -21.80
C ARG A 726 -14.36 9.47 -21.87
N ARG A 727 -13.77 9.51 -23.08
CA ARG A 727 -12.31 9.60 -23.30
C ARG A 727 -11.75 10.94 -22.79
N ILE A 728 -12.40 12.05 -23.16
CA ILE A 728 -11.99 13.40 -22.74
C ILE A 728 -12.06 13.54 -21.21
N GLU A 729 -13.16 13.08 -20.60
CA GLU A 729 -13.31 13.12 -19.14
C GLU A 729 -12.24 12.30 -18.43
N ALA A 730 -11.91 11.09 -18.91
CA ALA A 730 -10.85 10.27 -18.36
C ALA A 730 -9.47 10.95 -18.47
N PHE A 731 -9.15 11.52 -19.64
CA PHE A 731 -7.91 12.25 -19.88
C PHE A 731 -7.77 13.45 -18.93
N PHE A 732 -8.83 14.27 -18.81
CA PHE A 732 -8.82 15.43 -17.90
C PHE A 732 -8.75 15.00 -16.43
N THR A 733 -9.42 13.91 -16.06
CA THR A 733 -9.38 13.37 -14.69
C THR A 733 -7.96 12.96 -14.31
N GLU A 734 -7.25 12.25 -15.20
CA GLU A 734 -5.86 11.87 -14.94
C GLU A 734 -4.95 13.09 -14.81
N ILE A 735 -5.03 14.07 -15.74
CA ILE A 735 -4.26 15.32 -15.65
C ILE A 735 -4.53 16.04 -14.32
N MET A 736 -5.80 16.17 -13.92
CA MET A 736 -6.17 16.86 -12.68
C MET A 736 -5.66 16.12 -11.43
N LEU A 737 -5.64 14.78 -11.44
CA LEU A 737 -5.05 13.99 -10.36
C LEU A 737 -3.52 14.19 -10.30
N LEU A 738 -2.84 14.19 -11.45
CA LEU A 738 -1.40 14.45 -11.53
C LEU A 738 -1.05 15.84 -10.99
N ILE A 739 -1.86 16.85 -11.34
CA ILE A 739 -1.73 18.23 -10.84
C ILE A 739 -1.99 18.29 -9.34
N LYS A 740 -3.11 17.72 -8.85
CA LYS A 740 -3.43 17.67 -7.41
C LYS A 740 -2.25 17.10 -6.63
N ASN A 741 -1.74 15.95 -7.04
CA ASN A 741 -0.62 15.29 -6.36
C ASN A 741 0.66 16.14 -6.41
N LYS A 742 0.95 16.81 -7.54
CA LYS A 742 2.09 17.74 -7.63
C LYS A 742 1.95 18.88 -6.61
N VAL A 743 0.77 19.46 -6.45
CA VAL A 743 0.48 20.50 -5.45
C VAL A 743 0.71 19.94 -4.04
N VAL A 744 0.14 18.79 -3.71
CA VAL A 744 0.27 18.19 -2.38
C VAL A 744 1.74 17.93 -2.03
N LEU A 745 2.45 17.20 -2.88
CA LEU A 745 3.85 16.80 -2.66
C LEU A 745 4.82 17.99 -2.64
N ASN A 746 4.40 19.17 -3.10
CA ASN A 746 5.20 20.40 -3.09
C ASN A 746 4.64 21.48 -2.13
N ASN A 747 3.99 21.08 -1.04
CA ASN A 747 3.50 21.97 0.04
C ASN A 747 2.52 23.06 -0.44
N GLY A 748 1.71 22.74 -1.44
CA GLY A 748 0.70 23.63 -1.99
C GLY A 748 -0.65 23.53 -1.29
N ASN A 749 -1.41 24.61 -1.40
CA ASN A 749 -2.79 24.68 -0.95
C ASN A 749 -3.71 24.14 -2.06
N VAL A 750 -4.31 22.97 -1.82
CA VAL A 750 -5.17 22.31 -2.81
C VAL A 750 -6.41 23.16 -3.11
N ALA A 751 -7.07 23.68 -2.07
CA ALA A 751 -8.28 24.49 -2.22
C ALA A 751 -8.03 25.81 -2.99
N ASN A 752 -6.81 26.36 -2.95
CA ASN A 752 -6.46 27.61 -3.62
C ASN A 752 -5.80 27.46 -4.99
N THR A 753 -5.52 26.24 -5.44
CA THR A 753 -4.88 25.99 -6.73
C THR A 753 -5.78 26.43 -7.88
N LYS A 754 -5.28 27.21 -8.84
CA LYS A 754 -6.00 27.66 -10.03
C LYS A 754 -5.62 26.81 -11.25
N VAL A 755 -6.58 26.58 -12.15
CA VAL A 755 -6.33 25.90 -13.42
C VAL A 755 -6.82 26.76 -14.57
N VAL A 756 -5.95 26.93 -15.56
CA VAL A 756 -6.19 27.61 -16.83
C VAL A 756 -6.14 26.58 -17.94
N TRP A 757 -7.06 26.65 -18.89
CA TRP A 757 -7.02 25.88 -20.12
C TRP A 757 -7.31 26.78 -21.32
N PHE A 758 -6.95 26.31 -22.52
CA PHE A 758 -6.99 27.13 -23.73
C PHE A 758 -8.04 26.61 -24.72
N ALA A 759 -8.88 27.51 -25.22
CA ALA A 759 -9.80 27.23 -26.32
C ALA A 759 -9.24 27.80 -27.64
N PRO A 760 -9.22 27.01 -28.74
CA PRO A 760 -8.96 27.54 -30.07
C PRO A 760 -10.03 28.55 -30.48
N LEU A 761 -9.66 29.46 -31.38
CA LEU A 761 -10.63 30.38 -31.99
C LEU A 761 -11.66 29.68 -32.88
N SER A 762 -11.37 28.46 -33.31
CA SER A 762 -12.25 27.63 -34.13
C SER A 762 -13.37 26.91 -33.35
N PHE A 763 -13.39 26.99 -32.01
CA PHE A 763 -14.51 26.48 -31.22
C PHE A 763 -15.75 27.34 -31.42
N ASP A 764 -16.89 26.70 -31.67
CA ASP A 764 -18.18 27.36 -31.50
C ASP A 764 -18.57 27.46 -30.00
N ASP A 765 -19.57 28.27 -29.71
CA ASP A 765 -20.01 28.51 -28.33
C ASP A 765 -20.46 27.21 -27.64
N TYR A 766 -21.08 26.30 -28.39
CA TYR A 766 -21.52 25.00 -27.87
C TYR A 766 -20.34 24.13 -27.43
N SER A 767 -19.34 23.96 -28.30
CA SER A 767 -18.14 23.17 -28.01
C SER A 767 -17.36 23.75 -26.86
N ARG A 768 -17.18 25.08 -26.84
CA ARG A 768 -16.51 25.79 -25.73
C ARG A 768 -17.21 25.53 -24.40
N ASN A 769 -18.53 25.67 -24.35
CA ASN A 769 -19.32 25.38 -23.14
C ASN A 769 -19.26 23.90 -22.74
N MET A 770 -19.27 22.99 -23.71
CA MET A 770 -19.15 21.56 -23.45
C MET A 770 -17.81 21.22 -22.80
N PHE A 771 -16.68 21.70 -23.34
CA PHE A 771 -15.37 21.51 -22.72
C PHE A 771 -15.25 22.19 -21.35
N GLN A 772 -15.78 23.41 -21.20
CA GLN A 772 -15.81 24.11 -19.90
C GLN A 772 -16.53 23.27 -18.84
N ASN A 773 -17.68 22.69 -19.16
CA ASN A 773 -18.44 21.84 -18.23
C ASN A 773 -17.67 20.60 -17.81
N VAL A 774 -16.95 19.94 -18.73
CA VAL A 774 -16.13 18.76 -18.38
C VAL A 774 -14.94 19.17 -17.51
N TRP A 775 -14.23 20.25 -17.87
CA TRP A 775 -13.12 20.78 -17.07
C TRP A 775 -13.56 21.15 -15.65
N ASP A 776 -14.65 21.89 -15.51
CA ASP A 776 -15.17 22.32 -14.22
C ASP A 776 -15.68 21.13 -13.40
N GLY A 777 -16.40 20.19 -14.03
CA GLY A 777 -16.87 18.97 -13.37
C GLY A 777 -15.73 18.13 -12.78
N VAL A 778 -14.69 17.88 -13.57
CA VAL A 778 -13.50 17.14 -13.12
C VAL A 778 -12.75 17.92 -12.04
N TYR A 779 -12.55 19.23 -12.23
CA TYR A 779 -11.83 20.07 -11.29
C TYR A 779 -12.54 20.13 -9.92
N HIS A 780 -13.86 20.32 -9.90
CA HIS A 780 -14.67 20.24 -8.68
C HIS A 780 -14.54 18.87 -7.99
N SER A 781 -14.61 17.78 -8.77
CA SER A 781 -14.51 16.42 -8.25
C SER A 781 -13.14 16.13 -7.63
N VAL A 782 -12.05 16.52 -8.28
CA VAL A 782 -10.68 16.20 -7.85
C VAL A 782 -10.21 17.12 -6.71
N PHE A 783 -10.49 18.42 -6.80
CA PHE A 783 -10.02 19.43 -5.83
C PHE A 783 -11.04 19.71 -4.71
N LYS A 784 -12.21 19.06 -4.72
CA LYS A 784 -13.29 19.21 -3.72
C LYS A 784 -13.62 20.66 -3.42
N ASN A 785 -13.63 21.49 -4.46
CA ASN A 785 -13.97 22.90 -4.36
C ASN A 785 -15.10 23.23 -5.35
N GLY A 786 -15.71 24.41 -5.22
CA GLY A 786 -16.77 24.89 -6.13
C GLY A 786 -16.29 26.01 -7.05
N ARG A 787 -14.99 26.04 -7.39
CA ARG A 787 -14.40 27.06 -8.27
C ARG A 787 -14.38 26.53 -9.69
N ASN A 788 -14.63 27.40 -10.66
CA ASN A 788 -14.48 27.04 -12.07
C ASN A 788 -13.05 27.26 -12.56
N THR A 789 -12.68 26.51 -13.60
CA THR A 789 -11.45 26.69 -14.36
C THR A 789 -11.54 27.96 -15.24
N ALA A 790 -10.39 28.57 -15.52
CA ALA A 790 -10.33 29.73 -16.41
C ALA A 790 -10.05 29.29 -17.85
N CYS A 791 -10.86 29.76 -18.80
CA CYS A 791 -10.68 29.54 -20.23
C CYS A 791 -10.19 30.82 -20.92
N ILE A 792 -9.05 30.75 -21.61
CA ILE A 792 -8.52 31.85 -22.45
C ILE A 792 -8.24 31.35 -23.86
N THR A 793 -8.13 32.27 -24.83
CA THR A 793 -7.84 31.90 -26.21
C THR A 793 -6.35 31.50 -26.39
N GLU A 794 -6.07 30.43 -27.13
CA GLU A 794 -4.70 29.90 -27.36
C GLU A 794 -3.75 30.97 -27.92
N SER A 795 -4.20 31.75 -28.90
CA SER A 795 -3.42 32.82 -29.55
C SER A 795 -3.17 34.07 -28.69
N VAL A 796 -3.86 34.23 -27.56
CA VAL A 796 -3.66 35.36 -26.63
C VAL A 796 -2.51 35.10 -25.67
N ALA A 797 -2.32 33.84 -25.26
CA ALA A 797 -1.42 33.48 -24.18
C ALA A 797 0.07 33.79 -24.43
N PRO A 798 0.65 33.52 -25.62
CA PRO A 798 2.06 33.79 -25.90
C PRO A 798 2.48 35.24 -25.67
N PHE A 799 1.59 36.20 -25.95
CA PHE A 799 1.86 37.63 -25.76
C PHE A 799 2.24 37.95 -24.30
N TYR A 800 1.52 37.38 -23.32
CA TYR A 800 1.77 37.67 -21.91
C TYR A 800 3.13 37.15 -21.44
N PHE A 801 3.55 36.00 -21.95
CA PHE A 801 4.89 35.47 -21.68
C PHE A 801 5.97 36.32 -22.35
N LEU A 802 5.82 36.61 -23.65
CA LEU A 802 6.80 37.38 -24.43
C LEU A 802 6.95 38.83 -23.94
N SER A 803 5.86 39.44 -23.47
CA SER A 803 5.88 40.79 -22.90
C SER A 803 6.56 40.81 -21.53
N ARG A 804 6.25 39.87 -20.62
CA ARG A 804 6.89 39.78 -19.30
C ARG A 804 8.37 39.42 -19.37
N THR A 805 8.79 38.64 -20.37
CA THR A 805 10.19 38.30 -20.60
C THR A 805 10.97 39.39 -21.33
N GLY A 806 10.31 40.46 -21.80
CA GLY A 806 10.94 41.55 -22.54
C GLY A 806 11.30 41.20 -23.99
N ALA A 807 10.89 40.02 -24.49
CA ALA A 807 11.12 39.62 -25.88
C ALA A 807 10.34 40.50 -26.87
N VAL A 808 9.19 41.01 -26.44
CA VAL A 808 8.33 41.90 -27.22
C VAL A 808 7.87 43.08 -26.37
N VAL A 809 8.25 44.30 -26.77
CA VAL A 809 7.92 45.53 -26.05
C VAL A 809 7.39 46.57 -27.04
N PRO A 810 6.13 46.45 -27.49
CA PRO A 810 5.54 47.42 -28.42
C PRO A 810 5.27 48.74 -27.71
N SER A 811 5.57 49.85 -28.40
CA SER A 811 5.13 51.20 -28.02
C SER A 811 3.62 51.35 -28.22
N GLN A 812 3.02 52.45 -27.75
CA GLN A 812 1.57 52.65 -27.86
C GLN A 812 1.09 52.67 -29.32
N ASP A 813 1.89 53.22 -30.23
CA ASP A 813 1.56 53.37 -31.66
C ASP A 813 2.04 52.22 -32.55
N GLU A 814 2.60 51.15 -31.97
CA GLU A 814 3.15 50.02 -32.74
C GLU A 814 2.21 48.81 -32.72
N ASN A 815 1.86 48.32 -33.91
CA ASN A 815 1.05 47.12 -34.07
C ASN A 815 1.87 45.83 -33.95
N LEU A 816 1.21 44.75 -33.54
CA LEU A 816 1.79 43.40 -33.45
C LEU A 816 0.79 42.38 -33.97
N ILE A 817 1.28 41.33 -34.62
CA ILE A 817 0.47 40.17 -35.00
C ILE A 817 1.05 38.94 -34.31
N ASN A 818 0.23 38.22 -33.56
CA ASN A 818 0.56 36.90 -33.06
C ASN A 818 -0.06 35.84 -33.99
N VAL A 819 0.73 34.87 -34.43
CA VAL A 819 0.34 33.85 -35.40
C VAL A 819 0.67 32.49 -34.81
N ASP A 820 -0.35 31.78 -34.36
CA ASP A 820 -0.24 30.46 -33.77
C ASP A 820 -0.46 29.39 -34.84
N ILE A 821 0.62 28.81 -35.36
CA ILE A 821 0.57 27.78 -36.41
C ILE A 821 0.54 26.41 -35.74
N GLY A 822 -0.66 25.85 -35.60
CA GLY A 822 -0.88 24.50 -35.08
C GLY A 822 -0.55 23.40 -36.10
N GLY A 823 -1.03 22.19 -35.82
CA GLY A 823 -1.02 21.09 -36.78
C GLY A 823 -2.06 21.30 -37.88
N GLY A 824 -3.33 21.55 -37.51
CA GLY A 824 -4.43 21.66 -38.47
C GLY A 824 -5.01 23.07 -38.69
N THR A 825 -4.71 24.03 -37.80
CA THR A 825 -5.25 25.39 -37.84
C THR A 825 -4.15 26.41 -37.58
N THR A 826 -4.31 27.60 -38.16
CA THR A 826 -3.52 28.79 -37.85
C THR A 826 -4.45 29.85 -37.27
N ASP A 827 -4.17 30.25 -36.03
CA ASP A 827 -4.91 31.29 -35.32
C ASP A 827 -4.09 32.59 -35.34
N VAL A 828 -4.71 33.67 -35.79
CA VAL A 828 -4.09 34.99 -35.93
C VAL A 828 -4.75 35.95 -34.96
N LEU A 829 -3.93 36.73 -34.25
CA LEU A 829 -4.38 37.75 -33.33
C LEU A 829 -3.65 39.07 -33.57
N LEU A 830 -4.39 40.13 -33.86
CA LEU A 830 -3.87 41.47 -34.10
C LEU A 830 -3.95 42.29 -32.82
N PHE A 831 -2.81 42.83 -32.39
CA PHE A 831 -2.71 43.78 -31.29
C PHE A 831 -2.53 45.19 -31.83
N THR A 832 -3.42 46.09 -31.42
CA THR A 832 -3.34 47.53 -31.66
C THR A 832 -3.42 48.23 -30.31
N ASN A 833 -2.67 49.32 -30.10
CA ASN A 833 -2.64 50.05 -28.83
C ASN A 833 -2.40 49.17 -27.58
N ARG A 834 -1.55 48.13 -27.71
CA ARG A 834 -1.25 47.12 -26.67
C ARG A 834 -2.44 46.29 -26.19
N LYS A 835 -3.52 46.20 -26.98
CA LYS A 835 -4.67 45.34 -26.67
C LYS A 835 -5.00 44.42 -27.85
N PRO A 836 -5.51 43.20 -27.59
CA PRO A 836 -6.11 42.37 -28.61
C PRO A 836 -7.23 43.14 -29.32
N SER A 837 -7.23 43.19 -30.64
CA SER A 837 -8.20 43.98 -31.43
C SER A 837 -9.09 43.14 -32.33
N HIS A 838 -8.49 42.21 -33.07
CA HIS A 838 -9.17 41.34 -34.02
C HIS A 838 -8.46 40.00 -34.08
N SER A 839 -9.21 38.94 -34.34
CA SER A 839 -8.65 37.60 -34.53
C SER A 839 -9.20 36.92 -35.78
N ALA A 840 -8.47 35.96 -36.33
CA ALA A 840 -8.92 35.11 -37.43
C ALA A 840 -8.41 33.68 -37.21
N SER A 841 -9.12 32.68 -37.74
CA SER A 841 -8.73 31.27 -37.67
C SER A 841 -9.00 30.61 -39.01
N PHE A 842 -8.02 29.85 -39.52
CA PHE A 842 -8.16 29.11 -40.79
C PHE A 842 -7.30 27.83 -40.80
N ARG A 843 -7.72 26.84 -41.59
CA ARG A 843 -7.10 25.52 -41.72
C ARG A 843 -6.02 25.53 -42.79
N PHE A 844 -4.97 26.31 -42.54
CA PHE A 844 -3.72 26.30 -43.31
C PHE A 844 -2.55 26.37 -42.33
N ALA A 845 -1.93 25.22 -42.04
CA ALA A 845 -1.04 25.02 -40.91
C ALA A 845 -0.01 23.91 -41.17
N GLY A 846 0.63 23.38 -40.12
CA GLY A 846 1.74 22.42 -40.26
C GLY A 846 1.39 21.16 -41.07
N ASN A 847 0.17 20.63 -40.97
CA ASN A 847 -0.24 19.42 -41.68
C ASN A 847 -0.37 19.62 -43.20
N ASP A 848 -0.47 20.87 -43.69
CA ASP A 848 -0.43 21.15 -45.12
C ASP A 848 0.99 20.98 -45.70
N LEU A 849 2.01 20.96 -44.83
CA LEU A 849 3.38 20.57 -45.18
C LEU A 849 3.63 19.08 -44.90
N TRP A 850 3.25 18.60 -43.71
CA TRP A 850 3.70 17.30 -43.19
C TRP A 850 2.69 16.16 -43.37
N GLY A 851 1.45 16.44 -43.73
CA GLY A 851 0.35 15.48 -43.82
C GLY A 851 0.16 14.84 -45.19
N ASP A 852 -0.88 14.00 -45.30
CA ASP A 852 -1.21 13.20 -46.49
C ASP A 852 -2.20 13.91 -47.45
N GLY A 853 -2.19 15.24 -47.47
CA GLY A 853 -3.16 16.04 -48.22
C GLY A 853 -4.60 15.81 -47.74
N PHE A 854 -5.55 15.90 -48.67
CA PHE A 854 -7.00 15.77 -48.43
C PHE A 854 -7.55 14.37 -48.77
N ALA A 855 -6.68 13.35 -48.83
CA ALA A 855 -7.07 11.98 -49.18
C ALA A 855 -7.99 11.35 -48.13
N SER A 856 -9.05 10.64 -48.58
CA SER A 856 -10.00 9.94 -47.72
C SER A 856 -9.42 8.70 -47.02
N VAL A 857 -8.26 8.21 -47.46
CA VAL A 857 -7.57 7.03 -46.92
C VAL A 857 -6.18 7.45 -46.41
N LYS A 858 -6.01 7.52 -45.09
CA LYS A 858 -4.83 8.05 -44.38
C LYS A 858 -3.57 7.14 -44.41
N THR A 859 -3.44 6.22 -45.39
CA THR A 859 -2.53 5.06 -45.23
C THR A 859 -1.32 5.02 -46.14
N SER A 860 -1.19 5.91 -47.14
CA SER A 860 -0.10 5.79 -48.13
C SER A 860 1.25 6.34 -47.64
N LYS A 861 1.27 7.20 -46.60
CA LYS A 861 2.48 7.76 -45.96
C LYS A 861 3.51 8.28 -46.99
N ASP A 862 3.00 8.86 -48.08
CA ASP A 862 3.75 9.17 -49.30
C ASP A 862 4.04 10.67 -49.46
N ASN A 863 3.95 11.45 -48.39
CA ASN A 863 4.41 12.83 -48.37
C ASN A 863 5.92 12.92 -48.68
N GLY A 864 6.30 13.80 -49.62
CA GLY A 864 7.69 13.89 -50.08
C GLY A 864 8.70 14.34 -49.01
N LEU A 865 8.29 15.21 -48.06
CA LEU A 865 9.15 15.65 -46.96
C LEU A 865 9.39 14.52 -45.94
N LEU A 866 8.39 13.66 -45.71
CA LEU A 866 8.52 12.49 -44.85
C LEU A 866 9.41 11.44 -45.52
N GLN A 867 9.11 11.08 -46.77
CA GLN A 867 9.84 10.04 -47.50
C GLN A 867 11.34 10.35 -47.60
N TYR A 868 11.70 11.61 -47.88
CA TYR A 868 13.08 12.05 -47.91
C TYR A 868 13.79 11.85 -46.56
N GLY A 869 13.13 12.18 -45.45
CA GLY A 869 13.66 11.97 -44.11
C GLY A 869 13.84 10.51 -43.73
N VAL A 870 12.78 9.70 -43.90
CA VAL A 870 12.77 8.29 -43.54
C VAL A 870 13.83 7.52 -44.32
N ALA A 871 13.94 7.77 -45.63
CA ALA A 871 14.95 7.13 -46.47
C ALA A 871 16.37 7.35 -45.93
N HIS A 872 16.67 8.54 -45.42
CA HIS A 872 17.95 8.86 -44.81
C HIS A 872 18.15 8.20 -43.45
N VAL A 873 17.18 8.35 -42.54
CA VAL A 873 17.28 7.82 -41.16
C VAL A 873 17.50 6.30 -41.16
N LEU A 874 16.87 5.59 -42.11
CA LEU A 874 17.03 4.15 -42.23
C LEU A 874 18.44 3.72 -42.69
N GLN A 875 19.22 4.61 -43.31
CA GLN A 875 20.52 4.33 -43.94
C GLN A 875 21.74 4.80 -43.13
N ILE A 876 21.58 5.64 -42.11
CA ILE A 876 22.71 6.17 -41.32
C ILE A 876 23.14 5.25 -40.16
N PRO A 877 24.44 5.28 -39.78
CA PRO A 877 24.90 4.68 -38.54
C PRO A 877 24.39 5.48 -37.34
N LEU A 878 23.80 4.79 -36.36
CA LEU A 878 23.19 5.38 -35.17
C LEU A 878 23.91 4.96 -33.88
N THR A 879 23.86 5.81 -32.86
CA THR A 879 24.22 5.47 -31.47
C THR A 879 23.28 4.39 -30.92
N GLU A 880 23.58 3.81 -29.75
CA GLU A 880 22.65 2.84 -29.12
C GLU A 880 21.27 3.45 -28.83
N GLU A 881 21.21 4.70 -28.38
CA GLU A 881 19.96 5.46 -28.20
C GLU A 881 19.26 5.69 -29.55
N GLY A 882 20.01 6.07 -30.59
CA GLY A 882 19.44 6.24 -31.93
C GLY A 882 18.87 4.93 -32.51
N LYS A 883 19.49 3.78 -32.22
CA LYS A 883 18.95 2.46 -32.60
C LYS A 883 17.63 2.15 -31.91
N GLU A 884 17.45 2.57 -30.66
CA GLU A 884 16.18 2.42 -29.94
C GLU A 884 15.09 3.30 -30.57
N TYR A 885 15.39 4.57 -30.83
CA TYR A 885 14.44 5.49 -31.48
C TYR A 885 14.09 5.08 -32.92
N LYS A 886 15.04 4.49 -33.66
CA LYS A 886 14.78 3.89 -34.97
C LYS A 886 13.73 2.78 -34.88
N LYS A 887 13.74 1.94 -33.83
CA LYS A 887 12.70 0.90 -33.64
C LYS A 887 11.33 1.51 -33.35
N PHE A 888 11.28 2.61 -32.60
CA PHE A 888 10.01 3.34 -32.38
C PHE A 888 9.50 3.93 -33.70
N LEU A 889 10.38 4.48 -34.53
CA LEU A 889 10.04 4.97 -35.87
C LEU A 889 9.52 3.85 -36.79
N GLU A 890 10.19 2.70 -36.84
CA GLU A 890 9.74 1.54 -37.62
C GLU A 890 8.35 1.08 -37.15
N THR A 891 8.13 1.02 -35.84
CA THR A 891 6.81 0.68 -35.27
C THR A 891 5.74 1.72 -35.64
N ALA A 892 6.08 3.01 -35.63
CA ALA A 892 5.17 4.09 -36.02
C ALA A 892 4.86 4.09 -37.53
N LEU A 893 5.82 3.71 -38.38
CA LEU A 893 5.63 3.56 -39.83
C LEU A 893 4.65 2.43 -40.15
N ASP A 894 4.69 1.33 -39.41
CA ASP A 894 3.78 0.20 -39.57
C ASP A 894 2.40 0.44 -38.94
N ASN A 895 2.26 1.44 -38.07
CA ASN A 895 1.01 1.75 -37.40
C ASN A 895 -0.02 2.35 -38.39
N PRO A 896 -1.20 1.74 -38.60
CA PRO A 896 -2.22 2.25 -39.51
C PRO A 896 -2.93 3.51 -38.99
N ASP A 897 -2.87 3.77 -37.68
CA ASP A 897 -3.49 4.94 -37.05
C ASP A 897 -2.62 6.21 -37.16
N PHE A 898 -1.37 6.08 -37.62
CA PHE A 898 -0.42 7.18 -37.74
C PHE A 898 -0.43 7.74 -39.17
N SER A 899 -0.64 9.06 -39.29
CA SER A 899 -0.50 9.81 -40.55
C SER A 899 0.95 10.24 -40.82
N SER A 900 1.24 10.76 -42.02
CA SER A 900 2.56 11.32 -42.31
C SER A 900 2.98 12.42 -41.33
N ALA A 901 2.02 13.25 -40.89
CA ALA A 901 2.29 14.32 -39.93
C ALA A 901 2.69 13.77 -38.54
N ASP A 902 2.12 12.63 -38.14
CA ASP A 902 2.42 11.99 -36.86
C ASP A 902 3.83 11.43 -36.83
N ILE A 903 4.24 10.76 -37.90
CA ILE A 903 5.58 10.21 -38.05
C ILE A 903 6.61 11.35 -38.16
N THR A 904 6.29 12.40 -38.89
CA THR A 904 7.13 13.60 -38.97
C THR A 904 7.32 14.25 -37.59
N SER A 905 6.26 14.35 -36.80
CA SER A 905 6.35 14.85 -35.42
C SER A 905 7.26 13.99 -34.54
N LEU A 906 7.25 12.66 -34.74
CA LEU A 906 8.15 11.73 -34.04
C LEU A 906 9.60 11.97 -34.45
N LEU A 907 9.88 12.12 -35.76
CA LEU A 907 11.22 12.42 -36.28
C LEU A 907 11.79 13.72 -35.68
N PHE A 908 10.98 14.77 -35.58
CA PHE A 908 11.41 16.01 -34.92
C PHE A 908 11.63 15.85 -33.41
N SER A 909 10.87 14.97 -32.75
CA SER A 909 11.04 14.72 -31.31
C SER A 909 12.37 14.04 -30.99
N TYR A 910 12.91 13.27 -31.93
CA TYR A 910 14.21 12.59 -31.83
C TYR A 910 15.26 13.17 -32.77
N ASP A 911 15.11 14.43 -33.18
CA ASP A 911 15.94 15.06 -34.22
C ASP A 911 17.45 15.10 -33.86
N LYS A 912 17.76 15.17 -32.56
CA LYS A 912 19.14 15.18 -32.08
C LYS A 912 19.86 13.86 -32.43
N GLU A 913 19.17 12.74 -32.37
CA GLU A 913 19.71 11.40 -32.62
C GLU A 913 19.42 10.91 -34.05
N LEU A 914 18.30 11.33 -34.66
CA LEU A 914 17.88 10.93 -36.02
C LEU A 914 18.32 11.94 -37.12
N HIS A 915 18.74 13.15 -36.74
CA HIS A 915 19.27 14.18 -37.64
C HIS A 915 18.32 14.63 -38.77
N TYR A 916 17.01 14.50 -38.62
CA TYR A 916 16.00 14.79 -39.64
C TYR A 916 16.05 16.24 -40.18
N SER A 917 16.08 17.26 -39.32
CA SER A 917 16.14 18.68 -39.72
C SER A 917 17.35 18.98 -40.58
N SER A 918 18.51 18.39 -40.23
CA SER A 918 19.76 18.60 -40.97
C SER A 918 19.67 18.08 -42.41
N GLN A 919 18.89 17.02 -42.63
CA GLN A 919 18.67 16.44 -43.95
C GLN A 919 17.71 17.27 -44.78
N LEU A 920 16.61 17.74 -44.17
CA LEU A 920 15.68 18.64 -44.85
C LEU A 920 16.37 19.92 -45.37
N LEU A 921 17.42 20.40 -44.69
CA LEU A 921 18.20 21.55 -45.16
C LEU A 921 18.94 21.27 -46.49
N GLN A 922 19.27 20.01 -46.78
CA GLN A 922 19.94 19.58 -48.01
C GLN A 922 18.97 19.36 -49.18
N ALA A 923 17.67 19.20 -48.91
CA ALA A 923 16.64 18.97 -49.92
C ALA A 923 16.25 20.27 -50.65
N ARG A 924 17.15 20.80 -51.48
CA ARG A 924 17.02 22.13 -52.14
C ARG A 924 15.71 22.33 -52.90
N GLN A 925 15.18 21.30 -53.55
CA GLN A 925 13.89 21.36 -54.26
C GLN A 925 12.71 21.37 -53.28
N LEU A 926 12.71 20.46 -52.29
CA LEU A 926 11.63 20.33 -51.29
C LEU A 926 11.51 21.55 -50.36
N ARG A 927 12.58 22.35 -50.20
CA ARG A 927 12.53 23.62 -49.45
C ARG A 927 11.53 24.63 -50.04
N LEU A 928 11.15 24.48 -51.30
CA LEU A 928 10.08 25.28 -51.91
C LEU A 928 8.77 25.21 -51.11
N MET A 929 8.48 24.06 -50.49
CA MET A 929 7.26 23.87 -49.69
C MET A 929 7.19 24.90 -48.55
N PHE A 930 8.30 25.09 -47.83
CA PHE A 930 8.41 26.08 -46.77
C PHE A 930 8.27 27.52 -47.29
N TYR A 931 8.85 27.80 -48.46
CA TYR A 931 8.79 29.11 -49.11
C TYR A 931 7.35 29.48 -49.50
N LEU A 932 6.65 28.60 -50.20
CA LEU A 932 5.28 28.82 -50.65
C LEU A 932 4.30 28.94 -49.48
N HIS A 933 4.42 28.05 -48.49
CA HIS A 933 3.54 28.08 -47.32
C HIS A 933 3.73 29.36 -46.50
N PHE A 934 4.98 29.74 -46.18
CA PHE A 934 5.24 30.99 -45.45
C PHE A 934 4.83 32.23 -46.26
N GLY A 935 5.13 32.24 -47.55
CA GLY A 935 4.79 33.35 -48.44
C GLY A 935 3.28 33.57 -48.56
N ALA A 936 2.50 32.49 -48.76
CA ALA A 936 1.03 32.57 -48.82
C ALA A 936 0.44 33.07 -47.50
N LEU A 937 1.00 32.65 -46.35
CA LEU A 937 0.59 33.14 -45.04
C LEU A 937 0.86 34.64 -44.89
N MET A 938 2.08 35.10 -45.22
CA MET A 938 2.43 36.53 -45.15
C MET A 938 1.61 37.39 -46.11
N TYR A 939 1.34 36.87 -47.31
CA TYR A 939 0.48 37.53 -48.29
C TYR A 939 -0.92 37.76 -47.72
N HIS A 940 -1.52 36.72 -47.12
CA HIS A 940 -2.84 36.84 -46.52
C HIS A 940 -2.86 37.78 -45.30
N LEU A 941 -1.85 37.73 -44.43
CA LEU A 941 -1.74 38.69 -43.31
C LEU A 941 -1.61 40.14 -43.78
N ALA A 942 -0.88 40.37 -44.87
CA ALA A 942 -0.77 41.69 -45.48
C ALA A 942 -2.11 42.14 -46.09
N GLN A 943 -2.88 41.24 -46.70
CA GLN A 943 -4.25 41.53 -47.16
C GLN A 943 -5.16 41.94 -46.00
N LEU A 944 -5.13 41.21 -44.88
CA LEU A 944 -5.90 41.56 -43.69
C LEU A 944 -5.49 42.93 -43.13
N THR A 945 -4.18 43.20 -43.06
CA THR A 945 -3.64 44.47 -42.58
C THR A 945 -4.15 45.64 -43.43
N GLN A 946 -4.14 45.48 -44.76
CA GLN A 946 -4.64 46.47 -45.72
C GLN A 946 -6.14 46.66 -45.61
N GLN A 947 -6.93 45.57 -45.60
CA GLN A 947 -8.40 45.62 -45.58
C GLN A 947 -8.94 46.21 -44.27
N LEU A 948 -8.24 46.01 -43.14
CA LEU A 948 -8.60 46.61 -41.85
C LEU A 948 -8.14 48.07 -41.70
N GLY A 949 -7.36 48.60 -42.65
CA GLY A 949 -6.80 49.95 -42.55
C GLY A 949 -5.80 50.12 -41.40
N THR A 950 -5.11 49.05 -41.01
CA THR A 950 -4.12 49.08 -39.92
C THR A 950 -2.70 49.34 -40.45
N GLN A 951 -1.82 49.89 -39.61
CA GLN A 951 -0.40 50.02 -39.94
C GLN A 951 0.30 48.66 -39.96
N VAL A 952 1.28 48.51 -40.85
CA VAL A 952 2.16 47.32 -40.90
C VAL A 952 2.77 47.07 -39.52
N PRO A 953 2.70 45.83 -38.98
CA PRO A 953 3.12 45.55 -37.62
C PRO A 953 4.64 45.72 -37.44
N ARG A 954 5.06 46.12 -36.23
CA ARG A 954 6.47 46.05 -35.82
C ARG A 954 6.91 44.61 -35.57
N TYR A 955 6.04 43.82 -34.95
CA TYR A 955 6.35 42.43 -34.59
C TYR A 955 5.35 41.48 -35.23
N ILE A 956 5.86 40.41 -35.83
CA ILE A 956 5.06 39.22 -36.10
C ILE A 956 5.64 38.10 -35.25
N CYS A 957 4.87 37.66 -34.27
CA CYS A 957 5.23 36.61 -33.34
C CYS A 957 4.64 35.30 -33.83
N PHE A 958 5.47 34.27 -33.99
CA PHE A 958 5.03 32.95 -34.37
C PHE A 958 5.07 32.02 -33.16
N SER A 959 3.93 31.40 -32.86
CA SER A 959 3.77 30.30 -31.93
C SER A 959 3.22 29.06 -32.65
N GLY A 960 2.93 28.01 -31.89
CA GLY A 960 2.51 26.71 -32.40
C GLY A 960 3.65 25.89 -33.01
N GLN A 961 3.59 24.57 -32.84
CA GLN A 961 4.63 23.65 -33.33
C GLN A 961 4.79 23.69 -34.85
N GLY A 962 3.71 23.99 -35.57
CA GLY A 962 3.73 24.16 -37.02
C GLY A 962 4.52 25.38 -37.47
N SER A 963 4.95 26.30 -36.60
CA SER A 963 5.81 27.43 -36.98
C SER A 963 7.30 27.07 -37.05
N LEU A 964 7.73 25.94 -36.48
CA LEU A 964 9.15 25.60 -36.37
C LEU A 964 9.83 25.38 -37.73
N TYR A 965 9.08 25.10 -38.81
CA TYR A 965 9.66 25.02 -40.16
C TYR A 965 10.27 26.34 -40.62
N ILE A 966 9.91 27.48 -40.01
CA ILE A 966 10.51 28.78 -40.32
C ILE A 966 12.03 28.74 -40.09
N LYS A 967 12.52 27.98 -39.10
CA LYS A 967 13.98 27.75 -38.90
C LYS A 967 14.60 26.98 -40.05
N LEU A 968 13.87 26.03 -40.65
CA LEU A 968 14.31 25.29 -41.83
C LEU A 968 14.38 26.22 -43.05
N LEU A 969 13.38 27.10 -43.21
CA LEU A 969 13.33 28.11 -44.27
C LEU A 969 14.52 29.08 -44.20
N SER A 970 14.84 29.59 -43.01
CA SER A 970 16.00 30.46 -42.76
C SER A 970 17.36 29.75 -42.72
N ALA A 971 17.37 28.41 -42.79
CA ALA A 971 18.56 27.58 -42.59
C ALA A 971 19.28 27.83 -41.26
N GLY A 972 18.54 28.09 -40.19
CA GLY A 972 19.05 28.32 -38.84
C GLY A 972 18.37 29.47 -38.10
N ASN A 973 19.00 29.97 -37.03
CA ASN A 973 18.40 30.97 -36.14
C ASN A 973 18.41 32.41 -36.69
N ASN A 974 19.13 32.67 -37.80
CA ASN A 974 19.16 34.00 -38.41
C ASN A 974 17.97 34.18 -39.35
N LEU A 975 16.93 34.89 -38.88
CA LEU A 975 15.71 35.12 -39.64
C LEU A 975 15.80 36.25 -40.67
N SER A 976 16.94 36.94 -40.82
CA SER A 976 17.04 38.16 -41.66
C SER A 976 16.55 38.01 -43.10
N ASN A 977 16.82 36.88 -43.77
CA ASN A 977 16.34 36.62 -45.12
C ASN A 977 14.80 36.42 -45.16
N VAL A 978 14.25 35.76 -44.14
CA VAL A 978 12.80 35.54 -43.99
C VAL A 978 12.10 36.85 -43.59
N GLU A 979 12.73 37.67 -42.75
CA GLU A 979 12.27 39.03 -42.41
C GLU A 979 12.22 39.92 -43.66
N ARG A 980 13.27 39.88 -44.50
CA ARG A 980 13.29 40.60 -45.78
C ARG A 980 12.17 40.12 -46.69
N TYR A 981 11.95 38.81 -46.79
CA TYR A 981 10.88 38.22 -47.58
C TYR A 981 9.49 38.70 -47.12
N ALA A 982 9.22 38.65 -45.81
CA ALA A 982 7.98 39.16 -45.24
C ALA A 982 7.80 40.67 -45.49
N LYS A 983 8.83 41.49 -45.28
CA LYS A 983 8.77 42.95 -45.54
C LYS A 983 8.42 43.25 -46.99
N THR A 984 9.05 42.56 -47.95
CA THR A 984 8.78 42.77 -49.38
C THR A 984 7.33 42.41 -49.73
N ILE A 985 6.81 41.30 -49.19
CA ILE A 985 5.40 40.91 -49.38
C ILE A 985 4.46 41.97 -48.81
N PHE A 986 4.66 42.41 -47.56
CA PHE A 986 3.84 43.44 -46.94
C PHE A 986 3.85 44.74 -47.72
N LYS A 987 5.03 45.17 -48.21
CA LYS A 987 5.17 46.37 -49.04
C LYS A 987 4.40 46.26 -50.36
N LYS A 988 4.49 45.12 -51.05
CA LYS A 988 3.82 44.88 -52.34
C LYS A 988 2.30 44.83 -52.20
N VAL A 989 1.80 44.22 -51.12
CA VAL A 989 0.36 44.06 -50.87
C VAL A 989 -0.26 45.34 -50.31
N THR A 990 0.31 45.90 -49.24
CA THR A 990 -0.28 47.04 -48.50
C THR A 990 0.06 48.40 -49.11
N GLY A 991 1.13 48.50 -49.90
CA GLY A 991 1.72 49.76 -50.36
C GLY A 991 2.49 50.55 -49.27
N GLN A 992 2.58 50.02 -48.05
CA GLN A 992 3.23 50.66 -46.90
C GLN A 992 4.60 50.04 -46.62
N GLU A 993 5.59 50.85 -46.22
CA GLU A 993 6.87 50.35 -45.71
C GLU A 993 6.72 49.80 -44.29
N ALA A 994 7.38 48.68 -44.00
CA ALA A 994 7.44 48.15 -42.64
C ALA A 994 8.29 49.06 -41.73
N PRO A 995 8.01 49.11 -40.42
CA PRO A 995 8.86 49.84 -39.47
C PRO A 995 10.33 49.45 -39.58
N ALA A 996 11.25 50.41 -39.39
CA ALA A 996 12.70 50.17 -39.50
C ALA A 996 13.19 49.05 -38.56
N ASN A 997 12.54 48.91 -37.40
CA ASN A 997 12.79 47.90 -36.37
C ASN A 997 11.83 46.68 -36.47
N PHE A 998 11.22 46.43 -37.63
CA PHE A 998 10.39 45.25 -37.88
C PHE A 998 11.17 43.97 -37.57
N LYS A 999 10.54 43.05 -36.84
CA LYS A 999 11.15 41.80 -36.40
C LYS A 999 10.18 40.63 -36.46
N LEU A 1000 10.66 39.50 -36.96
CA LEU A 1000 9.98 38.22 -36.78
C LEU A 1000 10.47 37.60 -35.46
N VAL A 1001 9.53 37.21 -34.60
CA VAL A 1001 9.82 36.57 -33.32
C VAL A 1001 9.32 35.15 -33.39
N LEU A 1002 10.24 34.20 -33.55
CA LEU A 1002 9.93 32.78 -33.51
C LEU A 1002 10.21 32.24 -32.11
N VAL A 1003 9.21 31.57 -31.54
CA VAL A 1003 9.35 30.92 -30.24
C VAL A 1003 10.08 29.58 -30.37
N ASP A 1004 11.08 29.33 -29.52
CA ASP A 1004 11.85 28.08 -29.55
C ASP A 1004 11.01 26.86 -29.17
N ASN A 1005 10.21 26.96 -28.11
CA ASN A 1005 9.31 25.90 -27.64
C ASN A 1005 7.86 26.42 -27.57
N PRO A 1006 7.09 26.37 -28.68
CA PRO A 1006 5.83 27.08 -28.76
C PRO A 1006 4.76 26.62 -27.75
N LYS A 1007 4.66 25.30 -27.51
CA LYS A 1007 3.74 24.74 -26.51
C LYS A 1007 4.05 25.18 -25.08
N GLN A 1008 5.33 25.40 -24.76
CA GLN A 1008 5.72 25.93 -23.46
C GLN A 1008 5.29 27.38 -23.30
N VAL A 1009 5.45 28.19 -24.34
CA VAL A 1009 5.11 29.62 -24.28
C VAL A 1009 3.62 29.88 -24.12
N THR A 1010 2.75 29.11 -24.80
CA THR A 1010 1.30 29.19 -24.59
C THR A 1010 0.94 28.88 -23.14
N ALA A 1011 1.40 27.75 -22.61
CA ALA A 1011 1.13 27.35 -21.22
C ALA A 1011 1.74 28.34 -20.20
N ASN A 1012 2.99 28.75 -20.37
CA ASN A 1012 3.66 29.72 -19.51
C ASN A 1012 2.91 31.07 -19.50
N GLY A 1013 2.46 31.51 -20.67
CA GLY A 1013 1.65 32.71 -20.82
C GLY A 1013 0.33 32.61 -20.05
N GLY A 1014 -0.38 31.50 -20.16
CA GLY A 1014 -1.63 31.27 -19.41
C GLY A 1014 -1.41 31.19 -17.90
N ALA A 1015 -0.32 30.58 -17.45
CA ALA A 1015 0.03 30.52 -16.02
C ALA A 1015 0.28 31.93 -15.42
N MET A 1016 0.70 32.90 -16.26
CA MET A 1016 0.93 34.30 -15.89
C MET A 1016 -0.27 35.23 -16.16
N ALA A 1017 -1.18 34.85 -17.06
CA ALA A 1017 -2.22 35.76 -17.60
C ALA A 1017 -3.26 36.21 -16.56
N LEU A 1018 -3.50 35.40 -15.54
CA LEU A 1018 -4.51 35.65 -14.49
C LEU A 1018 -4.09 36.70 -13.43
N GLU A 1019 -2.93 37.32 -13.59
CA GLU A 1019 -2.41 38.33 -12.66
C GLU A 1019 -2.58 39.74 -13.20
N GLY A 1020 -3.52 40.48 -12.61
CA GLY A 1020 -3.70 41.92 -12.87
C GLY A 1020 -4.58 42.29 -14.06
N ASN A 1021 -5.06 41.31 -14.85
CA ASN A 1021 -5.94 41.55 -15.99
C ASN A 1021 -7.39 41.15 -15.68
N ASN A 1022 -8.35 41.91 -16.22
CA ASN A 1022 -9.75 41.46 -16.25
C ASN A 1022 -9.88 40.30 -17.24
N LEU A 1023 -10.54 39.21 -16.82
CA LEU A 1023 -10.70 38.02 -17.65
C LEU A 1023 -11.41 38.31 -18.99
N SER A 1024 -12.30 39.30 -19.02
CA SER A 1024 -13.02 39.75 -20.22
C SER A 1024 -12.09 40.27 -21.33
N ASP A 1025 -10.98 40.93 -20.97
CA ASP A 1025 -9.99 41.44 -21.94
C ASP A 1025 -9.20 40.31 -22.62
N LEU A 1026 -9.37 39.07 -22.15
CA LEU A 1026 -8.70 37.87 -22.65
C LEU A 1026 -9.63 36.94 -23.44
N THR A 1027 -10.94 37.19 -23.40
CA THR A 1027 -11.96 36.27 -23.94
C THR A 1027 -12.83 36.86 -25.05
N ASP A 1028 -13.01 38.18 -25.09
CA ASP A 1028 -14.02 38.82 -25.95
C ASP A 1028 -13.36 39.54 -27.15
N ILE A 1029 -12.74 38.75 -28.03
CA ILE A 1029 -12.01 39.26 -29.19
C ILE A 1029 -12.83 39.02 -30.47
N PRO A 1030 -13.11 40.06 -31.30
CA PRO A 1030 -13.85 39.90 -32.55
C PRO A 1030 -13.17 38.92 -33.53
N ILE A 1031 -13.89 37.89 -33.98
CA ILE A 1031 -13.42 36.91 -34.97
C ILE A 1031 -13.82 37.34 -36.39
N MET A 1032 -12.82 37.49 -37.26
CA MET A 1032 -12.95 37.79 -38.68
C MET A 1032 -13.02 36.50 -39.48
N ARG A 1033 -13.89 36.47 -40.51
CA ARG A 1033 -14.02 35.36 -41.46
C ARG A 1033 -14.01 35.90 -42.89
N PRO A 1034 -12.83 36.24 -43.43
CA PRO A 1034 -12.70 36.81 -44.76
C PRO A 1034 -13.17 35.82 -45.82
N THR A 1035 -13.72 36.30 -46.94
CA THR A 1035 -14.14 35.43 -48.05
C THR A 1035 -12.95 34.80 -48.77
N GLY A 1036 -11.80 35.48 -48.78
CA GLY A 1036 -10.61 35.09 -49.52
C GLY A 1036 -10.46 35.78 -50.88
N ALA A 1037 -11.39 36.67 -51.25
CA ALA A 1037 -11.24 37.55 -52.41
C ALA A 1037 -10.26 38.71 -52.12
N ALA A 1038 -9.53 39.16 -53.15
CA ALA A 1038 -8.52 40.22 -53.01
C ALA A 1038 -9.13 41.61 -52.75
N THR A 1039 -10.19 41.96 -53.50
CA THR A 1039 -10.80 43.29 -53.48
C THR A 1039 -12.32 43.21 -53.63
N GLY A 1040 -13.06 43.60 -52.60
CA GLY A 1040 -14.53 43.74 -52.63
C GLY A 1040 -15.06 44.34 -51.32
N GLU A 1041 -16.20 45.04 -51.35
CA GLU A 1041 -16.89 45.55 -50.14
C GLU A 1041 -17.21 44.43 -49.12
N ASP A 1042 -17.25 43.18 -49.59
CA ASP A 1042 -17.58 41.99 -48.82
C ASP A 1042 -16.35 41.15 -48.42
N ALA A 1043 -15.10 41.56 -48.74
CA ALA A 1043 -13.91 40.72 -48.56
C ALA A 1043 -13.65 40.30 -47.09
N LEU A 1044 -14.00 41.15 -46.13
CA LEU A 1044 -13.91 40.87 -44.69
C LEU A 1044 -15.21 40.29 -44.09
N LYS A 1045 -16.30 40.21 -44.87
CA LYS A 1045 -17.59 39.74 -44.37
C LYS A 1045 -17.65 38.22 -44.37
N ALA A 1046 -18.26 37.66 -43.31
CA ALA A 1046 -18.62 36.26 -43.29
C ALA A 1046 -19.77 36.00 -44.27
N ILE A 1047 -19.61 34.98 -45.11
CA ILE A 1047 -20.64 34.53 -46.04
C ILE A 1047 -21.18 33.16 -45.62
N ASN A 1048 -22.39 32.83 -46.03
CA ASN A 1048 -22.98 31.49 -45.87
C ASN A 1048 -22.90 30.68 -47.17
N LYS A 1049 -23.24 29.39 -47.09
CA LYS A 1049 -23.22 28.46 -48.22
C LYS A 1049 -24.01 28.94 -49.45
N SER A 1050 -25.17 29.55 -49.24
CA SER A 1050 -26.03 30.04 -50.35
C SER A 1050 -25.43 31.25 -51.09
N GLN A 1051 -24.51 31.98 -50.45
CA GLN A 1051 -23.86 33.16 -51.01
C GLN A 1051 -22.62 32.82 -51.85
N ILE A 1052 -22.19 31.56 -51.90
CA ILE A 1052 -21.01 31.13 -52.69
C ILE A 1052 -21.37 31.05 -54.17
N SER A 1053 -21.17 32.15 -54.88
CA SER A 1053 -21.38 32.25 -56.33
C SER A 1053 -20.17 31.75 -57.13
N SER A 1054 -20.36 31.51 -58.44
CA SER A 1054 -19.25 31.26 -59.37
C SER A 1054 -18.27 32.44 -59.42
N THR A 1055 -18.74 33.67 -59.23
CA THR A 1055 -17.91 34.88 -59.16
C THR A 1055 -16.96 34.83 -57.97
N ILE A 1056 -17.46 34.58 -56.75
CA ILE A 1056 -16.61 34.47 -55.55
C ILE A 1056 -15.59 33.33 -55.70
N ARG A 1057 -16.01 32.19 -56.27
CA ARG A 1057 -15.11 31.07 -56.54
C ARG A 1057 -13.96 31.48 -57.46
N GLN A 1058 -14.26 32.22 -58.53
CA GLN A 1058 -13.24 32.71 -59.46
C GLN A 1058 -12.34 33.76 -58.80
N GLU A 1059 -12.90 34.70 -58.04
CA GLU A 1059 -12.12 35.73 -57.32
C GLU A 1059 -11.13 35.12 -56.31
N VAL A 1060 -11.52 34.03 -55.63
CA VAL A 1060 -10.62 33.29 -54.74
C VAL A 1060 -9.48 32.64 -55.52
N LEU A 1061 -9.78 31.96 -56.63
CA LEU A 1061 -8.76 31.32 -57.48
C LEU A 1061 -7.81 32.35 -58.09
N ASP A 1062 -8.34 33.47 -58.56
CA ASP A 1062 -7.55 34.59 -59.12
C ASP A 1062 -6.65 35.20 -58.05
N ASN A 1063 -7.14 35.38 -56.81
CA ASN A 1063 -6.34 35.87 -55.69
C ASN A 1063 -5.19 34.91 -55.34
N VAL A 1064 -5.44 33.59 -55.31
CA VAL A 1064 -4.39 32.60 -55.08
C VAL A 1064 -3.36 32.58 -56.21
N MET A 1065 -3.80 32.69 -57.47
CA MET A 1065 -2.88 32.78 -58.60
C MET A 1065 -2.04 34.05 -58.55
N ALA A 1066 -2.62 35.20 -58.21
CA ALA A 1066 -1.89 36.45 -58.02
C ALA A 1066 -0.85 36.34 -56.90
N CYS A 1067 -1.18 35.63 -55.81
CA CYS A 1067 -0.21 35.30 -54.76
C CYS A 1067 0.93 34.44 -55.34
N LEU A 1068 0.64 33.34 -56.04
CA LEU A 1068 1.67 32.45 -56.59
C LEU A 1068 2.58 33.17 -57.62
N GLU A 1069 2.00 33.97 -58.50
CA GLU A 1069 2.75 34.79 -59.48
C GLU A 1069 3.65 35.80 -58.76
N MET A 1070 3.16 36.46 -57.70
CA MET A 1070 3.99 37.33 -56.86
C MET A 1070 5.15 36.56 -56.20
N LEU A 1071 4.90 35.37 -55.67
CA LEU A 1071 5.93 34.61 -54.96
C LEU A 1071 6.99 34.01 -55.90
N LEU A 1072 6.62 33.66 -57.14
CA LEU A 1072 7.47 32.89 -58.06
C LEU A 1072 8.04 33.70 -59.23
N ASP A 1073 7.44 34.84 -59.60
CA ASP A 1073 7.81 35.62 -60.80
C ASP A 1073 8.08 37.12 -60.55
N ASP A 1074 7.67 37.70 -59.41
CA ASP A 1074 7.95 39.12 -59.12
C ASP A 1074 9.46 39.40 -58.98
N ALA A 1075 9.91 40.48 -59.60
CA ALA A 1075 11.32 40.84 -59.71
C ALA A 1075 12.02 41.10 -58.36
N ASP A 1076 11.30 41.50 -57.32
CA ASP A 1076 11.85 41.76 -55.99
C ASP A 1076 11.76 40.54 -55.06
N ILE A 1077 10.80 39.65 -55.33
CA ILE A 1077 10.48 38.50 -54.48
C ILE A 1077 11.13 37.21 -54.98
N ALA A 1078 10.95 36.84 -56.25
CA ALA A 1078 11.45 35.59 -56.81
C ALA A 1078 12.97 35.37 -56.59
N PRO A 1079 13.85 36.39 -56.68
CA PRO A 1079 15.27 36.21 -56.39
C PRO A 1079 15.58 35.77 -54.96
N LEU A 1080 14.67 36.02 -54.00
CA LEU A 1080 14.87 35.63 -52.60
C LEU A 1080 14.79 34.12 -52.38
N MET A 1081 14.21 33.35 -53.31
CA MET A 1081 14.21 31.87 -53.26
C MET A 1081 15.63 31.31 -53.08
N ARG A 1082 16.60 31.82 -53.87
CA ARG A 1082 18.01 31.40 -53.76
C ARG A 1082 18.61 31.73 -52.39
N SER A 1083 18.25 32.88 -51.81
CA SER A 1083 18.74 33.28 -50.48
C SER A 1083 18.21 32.40 -49.34
N MET A 1084 17.10 31.69 -49.58
CA MET A 1084 16.51 30.69 -48.67
C MET A 1084 16.84 29.25 -49.09
N GLY A 1085 17.78 29.07 -50.03
CA GLY A 1085 18.28 27.77 -50.44
C GLY A 1085 17.29 26.93 -51.25
N VAL A 1086 16.33 27.58 -51.92
CA VAL A 1086 15.36 26.94 -52.81
C VAL A 1086 15.91 26.93 -54.24
N GLU A 1087 15.96 25.75 -54.86
CA GLU A 1087 16.43 25.55 -56.23
C GLU A 1087 15.38 24.78 -57.03
N VAL A 1088 14.56 25.51 -57.80
CA VAL A 1088 13.49 24.96 -58.64
C VAL A 1088 13.37 25.79 -59.92
N ASP A 1089 12.67 25.27 -60.94
CA ASP A 1089 12.21 26.05 -62.08
C ASP A 1089 10.86 26.73 -61.74
N PRO A 1090 10.81 28.06 -61.53
CA PRO A 1090 9.59 28.75 -61.11
C PRO A 1090 8.47 28.66 -62.15
N HIS A 1091 8.80 28.57 -63.44
CA HIS A 1091 7.81 28.46 -64.52
C HIS A 1091 7.12 27.09 -64.48
N TRP A 1092 7.88 26.02 -64.26
CA TRP A 1092 7.32 24.69 -64.08
C TRP A 1092 6.41 24.63 -62.86
N ILE A 1093 6.83 25.22 -61.72
CA ILE A 1093 6.00 25.29 -60.50
C ILE A 1093 4.71 26.06 -60.75
N LEU A 1094 4.76 27.23 -61.38
CA LEU A 1094 3.57 28.02 -61.70
C LEU A 1094 2.60 27.25 -62.59
N ASN A 1095 3.11 26.56 -63.62
CA ASN A 1095 2.29 25.73 -64.50
C ASN A 1095 1.67 24.55 -63.73
N PHE A 1096 2.44 23.87 -62.88
CA PHE A 1096 1.95 22.80 -62.03
C PHE A 1096 0.83 23.29 -61.10
N MET A 1097 1.04 24.41 -60.41
CA MET A 1097 0.02 24.95 -59.50
C MET A 1097 -1.23 25.35 -60.29
N ARG A 1098 -1.09 26.03 -61.44
CA ARG A 1098 -2.20 26.46 -62.29
C ARG A 1098 -3.12 25.30 -62.69
N THR A 1099 -2.56 24.11 -62.95
CA THR A 1099 -3.36 22.92 -63.33
C THR A 1099 -4.03 22.21 -62.14
N HIS A 1100 -3.56 22.40 -60.91
CA HIS A 1100 -4.02 21.63 -59.73
C HIS A 1100 -4.84 22.44 -58.71
N ILE A 1101 -4.74 23.77 -58.68
CA ILE A 1101 -5.41 24.58 -57.64
C ILE A 1101 -6.94 24.53 -57.71
N GLN A 1102 -7.51 24.39 -58.92
CA GLN A 1102 -8.97 24.35 -59.10
C GLN A 1102 -9.57 23.04 -58.55
N ASP A 1103 -8.91 21.92 -58.79
CA ASP A 1103 -9.34 20.61 -58.27
C ASP A 1103 -9.20 20.58 -56.74
N SER A 1104 -8.08 21.08 -56.23
CA SER A 1104 -7.83 21.26 -54.79
C SER A 1104 -8.92 22.12 -54.14
N TYR A 1105 -9.25 23.27 -54.75
CA TYR A 1105 -10.29 24.16 -54.26
C TYR A 1105 -11.65 23.48 -54.19
N THR A 1106 -12.05 22.82 -55.28
CA THR A 1106 -13.35 22.14 -55.38
C THR A 1106 -13.48 21.06 -54.31
N MET A 1107 -12.46 20.22 -54.18
CA MET A 1107 -12.44 19.12 -53.21
C MET A 1107 -12.54 19.62 -51.76
N VAL A 1108 -11.73 20.62 -51.39
CA VAL A 1108 -11.73 21.16 -50.02
C VAL A 1108 -13.03 21.91 -49.72
N LEU A 1109 -13.54 22.68 -50.68
CA LEU A 1109 -14.78 23.43 -50.53
C LEU A 1109 -15.97 22.47 -50.36
N GLU A 1110 -16.11 21.46 -51.21
CA GLU A 1110 -17.21 20.50 -51.12
C GLU A 1110 -17.23 19.76 -49.78
N GLU A 1111 -16.08 19.36 -49.26
CA GLU A 1111 -15.98 18.74 -47.94
C GLU A 1111 -16.32 19.73 -46.82
N THR A 1112 -15.85 20.98 -46.92
CA THR A 1112 -16.17 22.02 -45.92
C THR A 1112 -17.67 22.31 -45.90
N LEU A 1113 -18.33 22.26 -47.05
CA LEU A 1113 -19.77 22.44 -47.19
C LEU A 1113 -20.59 21.20 -46.83
N ARG A 1114 -19.95 20.03 -46.67
CA ARG A 1114 -20.58 18.78 -46.26
C ARG A 1114 -20.90 18.86 -44.77
N GLY A 1115 -22.19 19.02 -44.46
CA GLY A 1115 -22.69 19.16 -43.09
C GLY A 1115 -23.14 20.58 -42.73
N LEU A 1116 -22.82 21.59 -43.54
CA LEU A 1116 -23.33 22.95 -43.38
C LEU A 1116 -24.70 23.14 -44.04
N SER A 1117 -25.63 23.73 -43.30
CA SER A 1117 -26.92 24.24 -43.78
C SER A 1117 -26.75 25.52 -44.59
N ASP A 1118 -27.74 25.88 -45.42
CA ASP A 1118 -27.66 27.04 -46.31
C ASP A 1118 -27.51 28.40 -45.58
N ARG A 1119 -27.87 28.43 -44.28
CA ARG A 1119 -27.81 29.64 -43.44
C ARG A 1119 -26.55 29.72 -42.57
N GLU A 1120 -25.80 28.63 -42.44
CA GLU A 1120 -24.57 28.66 -41.64
C GLU A 1120 -23.45 29.36 -42.38
N LEU A 1121 -22.70 30.17 -41.63
CA LEU A 1121 -21.54 30.89 -42.13
C LEU A 1121 -20.39 29.91 -42.40
N ILE A 1122 -19.64 30.14 -43.47
CA ILE A 1122 -18.38 29.44 -43.71
C ILE A 1122 -17.46 29.73 -42.52
N PRO A 1123 -16.84 28.69 -41.92
CA PRO A 1123 -16.07 28.85 -40.68
C PRO A 1123 -14.71 29.54 -40.87
N GLU A 1124 -14.18 29.58 -42.10
CA GLU A 1124 -12.82 30.03 -42.42
C GLU A 1124 -12.72 30.71 -43.80
N THR A 1125 -11.56 31.31 -44.10
CA THR A 1125 -11.29 31.89 -45.43
C THR A 1125 -11.13 30.82 -46.50
N MET A 1126 -11.68 31.07 -47.69
CA MET A 1126 -11.51 30.19 -48.84
C MET A 1126 -10.14 30.35 -49.52
N PHE A 1127 -9.36 31.38 -49.18
CA PHE A 1127 -8.07 31.69 -49.80
C PHE A 1127 -7.07 30.52 -49.78
N PHE A 1128 -7.02 29.75 -48.70
CA PHE A 1128 -6.04 28.66 -48.58
C PHE A 1128 -6.51 27.32 -49.15
N MET A 1129 -7.82 27.18 -49.41
CA MET A 1129 -8.41 25.93 -49.91
C MET A 1129 -7.75 25.42 -51.21
N PRO A 1130 -7.44 26.28 -52.21
CA PRO A 1130 -6.76 25.84 -53.43
C PRO A 1130 -5.34 25.30 -53.18
N LEU A 1131 -4.67 25.67 -52.09
CA LEU A 1131 -3.28 25.26 -51.83
C LEU A 1131 -3.16 23.89 -51.14
N LYS A 1132 -4.19 23.42 -50.41
CA LYS A 1132 -4.06 22.25 -49.51
C LYS A 1132 -3.64 20.97 -50.23
N GLN A 1133 -4.42 20.53 -51.22
CA GLN A 1133 -4.08 19.32 -51.97
C GLN A 1133 -2.95 19.57 -52.96
N SER A 1134 -2.89 20.74 -53.57
CA SER A 1134 -1.87 21.07 -54.57
C SER A 1134 -0.46 21.06 -53.98
N LEU A 1135 -0.26 21.57 -52.76
CA LEU A 1135 1.03 21.51 -52.06
C LEU A 1135 1.44 20.06 -51.73
N TYR A 1136 0.50 19.23 -51.28
CA TYR A 1136 0.77 17.83 -51.04
C TYR A 1136 1.23 17.09 -52.31
N LEU A 1137 0.50 17.24 -53.42
CA LEU A 1137 0.87 16.65 -54.71
C LEU A 1137 2.22 17.18 -55.21
N LEU A 1138 2.47 18.48 -55.06
CA LEU A 1138 3.75 19.09 -55.42
C LEU A 1138 4.91 18.48 -54.62
N SER A 1139 4.72 18.22 -53.32
CA SER A 1139 5.76 17.61 -52.48
C SER A 1139 6.22 16.24 -53.01
N LYS A 1140 5.30 15.45 -53.56
CA LYS A 1140 5.58 14.12 -54.12
C LYS A 1140 6.41 14.22 -55.39
N GLU A 1141 6.03 15.11 -56.29
CA GLU A 1141 6.74 15.35 -57.55
C GLU A 1141 8.16 15.89 -57.28
N LEU A 1142 8.29 16.84 -56.33
CA LEU A 1142 9.60 17.37 -55.93
C LEU A 1142 10.49 16.31 -55.30
N TYR A 1143 9.93 15.38 -54.52
CA TYR A 1143 10.72 14.26 -53.98
C TYR A 1143 11.25 13.35 -55.10
N GLN A 1144 10.42 13.01 -56.09
CA GLN A 1144 10.86 12.20 -57.23
C GLN A 1144 11.95 12.89 -58.06
N GLN A 1145 11.85 14.20 -58.29
CA GLN A 1145 12.89 14.99 -58.96
C GLN A 1145 14.19 15.04 -58.14
N GLN A 1146 14.09 15.20 -56.82
CA GLN A 1146 15.24 15.28 -55.92
C GLN A 1146 16.00 13.95 -55.84
N VAL A 1147 15.30 12.82 -55.81
CA VAL A 1147 15.89 11.47 -55.82
C VAL A 1147 16.44 11.12 -57.20
N GLY A 1148 15.71 11.48 -58.27
CA GLY A 1148 16.15 11.27 -59.65
C GLY A 1148 17.40 12.07 -60.04
N ALA A 1149 17.70 13.18 -59.34
CA ALA A 1149 18.93 13.96 -59.51
C ALA A 1149 20.15 13.41 -58.73
N LEU A 1150 19.93 12.44 -57.82
CA LEU A 1150 20.97 11.77 -57.03
C LEU A 1150 21.42 10.43 -57.63
N VAL A 1151 20.72 9.94 -58.66
CA VAL A 1151 21.05 8.78 -59.51
C VAL A 1151 21.64 9.29 -60.81
#